data_AF-A0A7Y4QPG8-F1
#
_entry.id   AF-A0A7Y4QPG8-F1
#
_cell.length_a   1.000
_cell.length_b   1.000
_cell.length_c   1.000
_cell.angle_alpha   90.00
_cell.angle_beta   90.00
_cell.angle_gamma   90.00
#
_symmetry.space_group_name_H-M   'P 1'
#
loop_
_entity.id
_entity.type
_entity.pdbx_description
1 polymer ?
#
loop_
_entity_poly.entity_id
_entity_poly.type
_entity_poly.pdbx_seq_one_letter_code
_entity_poly.pdbx_strand_id
1 'polypeptide(L)'
;MKNSIIRLALVAMTAMAASLNAATITVNTADNTNFGAGQTNLVTAINLLADGDTIRFNIPGAGPHYLVSPVGGYPAITNKHNVTIDGYTQPGSSPNTNPILAANNANIKIVLTATNGELTVLDIPGYGTGESAVLFLYGSTNFTVKGICLLGPGGPEISPSPYAVSFAFNGADAAHGGHVAGCRIGLDLDGTTIARFKDAVTGFGPGPINGTVVGVKAGPADSAAARAQFNIIMAMHIPVILEGNNYRICGNFINVYPNGLQDFIADGTGSGPDHTLEAFMEFGGNFHHSLLVGTDGDGLNDAEERNIFGGVTFANDSRLFEWYSGGAPRTNIVIAGNYIGVGVDGVTRFTNSIKVFDGFNSTATVQFGSDLNGISDTIEGNLISMNHPFGDPALGAMSIFGNLSTGTRLSLRGNSFIGINNPPYSWADGTGGRLTGFTNYSAPYMDVASPNGIIPTLAATNTYPTLSGTFAPGIGIYTNITIDVYQLDPEGWENGKTLAWSEMQNPDSSFNGFSQGKKYVGTIAVPNTGSFSVNASGLDFGLGAVTVTVNYSADPAGTTKGRVHTSNFSTPVNVLPGGASSVGLTHVVNDVALWYNGTGSYATNGFVNLAQQTATLGNWEPYIDVLGDSTFLVGFNTFADDQNPPAGATIDAPAPFQRFAVAFQPAAGGAAKIGEHFYTDAGAPYRGPVNYRRQNGNPQRVAGDKRFGAANFITAGESSLGQHPSFQSPARWGNNPSYLGANAYVTVQTHSLDTATLTQTPISKAIDPLYGNFVTAIAPVTQTQVSRTGGRPVVLDNGNMVVVSDDRTGYLDPDGELSSFSIITPSGTEVKSATLVSLGDQWDNVAAFKGGFAVRPAGGLIYFYDNAGTLLGSVNHNTSSGLTFDTGRGDGTRTASDIRSHYVYIAGPSGGQIWVAAWDANTQAFVGKARVDDQAVGFTIDRTAVAVDALDRLCVAYIHKPTVDFANQIAARVLSFDGANFSYLTHSFFPFVNYDPDGILSPIGDFITGAGPTVAMTTREICIAAKMTLNNVNDPALGGNTAPETTAYTVISHPAPVAAPRPTATMTKTGSNLNISWNPDHGLFTVQTRSSLTSASWANATAGNVTTPVTIPAGSGPLYVRLAR
;
A
#
# COMPACT_ATOMS: atom_id res chain seq x y z
N MET A 1 -8.58 57.69 -66.95
CA MET A 1 -8.27 56.48 -67.76
C MET A 1 -6.83 56.53 -68.22
N LYS A 2 -5.90 56.05 -67.38
CA LYS A 2 -4.47 55.77 -67.63
C LYS A 2 -3.88 55.31 -66.28
N ASN A 3 -3.02 54.29 -66.29
CA ASN A 3 -2.27 53.68 -65.15
C ASN A 3 -2.87 52.44 -64.47
N SER A 4 -3.06 51.33 -65.21
CA SER A 4 -3.43 50.03 -64.61
C SER A 4 -2.67 48.81 -65.13
N ILE A 5 -1.65 48.96 -65.99
CA ILE A 5 -1.07 47.80 -66.73
C ILE A 5 0.34 47.36 -66.24
N ILE A 6 0.98 48.05 -65.28
CA ILE A 6 2.38 47.73 -64.90
C ILE A 6 2.52 46.86 -63.61
N ARG A 7 1.44 46.52 -62.90
CA ARG A 7 1.54 45.77 -61.63
C ARG A 7 1.26 44.26 -61.70
N LEU A 8 0.90 43.70 -62.85
CA LEU A 8 0.57 42.27 -62.97
C LEU A 8 1.71 41.40 -63.54
N ALA A 9 2.80 42.00 -64.05
CA ALA A 9 3.90 41.25 -64.66
C ALA A 9 5.06 40.90 -63.69
N LEU A 10 5.10 41.48 -62.48
CA LEU A 10 6.16 41.21 -61.49
C LEU A 10 5.76 40.17 -60.42
N VAL A 11 4.50 39.73 -60.41
CA VAL A 11 3.97 38.73 -59.45
C VAL A 11 3.92 37.31 -60.05
N ALA A 12 4.11 37.18 -61.37
CA ALA A 12 4.06 35.87 -62.05
C ALA A 12 5.45 35.25 -62.35
N MET A 13 6.56 35.93 -62.06
CA MET A 13 7.92 35.37 -62.22
C MET A 13 8.62 34.96 -60.91
N THR A 14 7.95 35.03 -59.76
CA THR A 14 8.45 34.51 -58.48
C THR A 14 7.75 33.22 -58.03
N ALA A 15 6.84 32.66 -58.84
CA ALA A 15 6.07 31.44 -58.51
C ALA A 15 6.57 30.18 -59.21
N MET A 16 7.84 30.14 -59.62
CA MET A 16 8.56 28.89 -59.97
C MET A 16 9.89 28.82 -59.20
N ALA A 17 9.86 29.05 -57.89
CA ALA A 17 10.79 28.35 -57.03
C ALA A 17 10.28 26.91 -56.98
N ALA A 18 10.89 26.02 -57.77
CA ALA A 18 10.74 24.60 -57.52
C ALA A 18 11.08 24.40 -56.03
N SER A 19 10.10 23.95 -55.23
CA SER A 19 10.40 23.38 -53.93
C SER A 19 11.33 22.19 -54.21
N LEU A 20 12.64 22.39 -54.06
CA LEU A 20 13.58 21.28 -53.99
C LEU A 20 13.06 20.38 -52.87
N ASN A 21 12.63 19.17 -53.23
CA ASN A 21 12.24 18.18 -52.23
C ASN A 21 13.48 17.91 -51.36
N ALA A 22 13.28 17.92 -50.04
CA ALA A 22 14.28 17.48 -49.07
C ALA A 22 14.94 16.17 -49.53
N ALA A 23 16.27 16.17 -49.63
CA ALA A 23 17.04 15.03 -50.08
C ALA A 23 17.28 14.04 -48.94
N THR A 24 17.39 12.77 -49.30
CA THR A 24 17.87 11.72 -48.40
C THR A 24 19.30 11.34 -48.81
N ILE A 25 20.28 11.73 -48.01
CA ILE A 25 21.70 11.46 -48.26
C ILE A 25 22.07 10.18 -47.51
N THR A 26 22.47 9.14 -48.25
CA THR A 26 22.76 7.82 -47.65
C THR A 26 24.25 7.63 -47.42
N VAL A 27 24.64 7.50 -46.15
CA VAL A 27 25.98 7.02 -45.74
C VAL A 27 26.05 5.52 -45.94
N ASN A 28 26.99 5.04 -46.74
CA ASN A 28 27.12 3.63 -47.12
C ASN A 28 28.50 3.01 -46.79
N THR A 29 29.38 3.77 -46.13
CA THR A 29 30.65 3.28 -45.60
C THR A 29 30.92 3.87 -44.21
N ALA A 30 31.54 3.07 -43.34
CA ALA A 30 32.02 3.52 -42.03
C ALA A 30 33.37 4.25 -42.10
N ASP A 31 34.09 4.14 -43.22
CA ASP A 31 35.41 4.73 -43.40
C ASP A 31 35.31 6.20 -43.87
N ASN A 32 35.51 7.12 -42.94
CA ASN A 32 35.51 8.57 -43.20
C ASN A 32 36.69 9.08 -44.03
N THR A 33 37.63 8.22 -44.41
CA THR A 33 38.75 8.56 -45.31
C THR A 33 38.52 8.10 -46.75
N ASN A 34 37.48 7.30 -47.00
CA ASN A 34 37.18 6.77 -48.33
C ASN A 34 36.26 7.71 -49.13
N PHE A 35 36.84 8.45 -50.07
CA PHE A 35 36.14 9.34 -51.02
C PHE A 35 36.06 8.74 -52.44
N GLY A 36 36.17 7.41 -52.56
CA GLY A 36 36.09 6.72 -53.84
C GLY A 36 34.70 6.81 -54.49
N ALA A 37 34.64 6.65 -55.81
CA ALA A 37 33.37 6.69 -56.54
C ALA A 37 32.36 5.65 -56.00
N GLY A 38 31.13 6.08 -55.72
CA GLY A 38 30.06 5.23 -55.17
C GLY A 38 30.08 5.07 -53.65
N GLN A 39 31.07 5.63 -52.96
CA GLN A 39 31.15 5.70 -51.50
C GLN A 39 30.67 7.07 -51.01
N THR A 40 29.81 7.05 -49.99
CA THR A 40 29.37 8.23 -49.26
C THR A 40 29.64 7.97 -47.79
N ASN A 41 30.69 8.58 -47.25
CA ASN A 41 30.97 8.60 -45.83
C ASN A 41 30.23 9.77 -45.14
N LEU A 42 30.27 9.85 -43.81
CA LEU A 42 29.55 10.89 -43.07
C LEU A 42 30.11 12.30 -43.33
N VAL A 43 31.42 12.44 -43.56
CA VAL A 43 32.05 13.71 -43.93
C VAL A 43 31.47 14.26 -45.24
N THR A 44 31.36 13.39 -46.26
CA THR A 44 30.73 13.74 -47.54
C THR A 44 29.25 14.06 -47.34
N ALA A 45 28.53 13.27 -46.55
CA ALA A 45 27.11 13.47 -46.33
C ALA A 45 26.81 14.83 -45.66
N ILE A 46 27.59 15.23 -44.65
CA ILE A 46 27.43 16.53 -43.98
C ILE A 46 27.69 17.69 -44.96
N ASN A 47 28.74 17.61 -45.78
CA ASN A 47 29.05 18.66 -46.76
C ASN A 47 27.98 18.81 -47.85
N LEU A 48 27.18 17.78 -48.11
CA LEU A 48 26.12 17.79 -49.11
C LEU A 48 24.78 18.34 -48.59
N LEU A 49 24.64 18.58 -47.28
CA LEU A 49 23.38 19.02 -46.68
C LEU A 49 22.83 20.32 -47.28
N ALA A 50 21.54 20.32 -47.56
CA ALA A 50 20.70 21.50 -47.76
C ALA A 50 19.55 21.54 -46.72
N ASP A 51 18.77 22.62 -46.74
CA ASP A 51 17.65 22.78 -45.83
C ASP A 51 16.61 21.67 -46.03
N GLY A 52 16.16 21.07 -44.93
CA GLY A 52 15.19 19.98 -44.93
C GLY A 52 15.77 18.58 -45.11
N ASP A 53 17.06 18.45 -45.43
CA ASP A 53 17.67 17.16 -45.78
C ASP A 53 17.76 16.18 -44.60
N THR A 54 17.74 14.89 -44.92
CA THR A 54 17.98 13.80 -43.96
C THR A 54 19.21 12.98 -44.34
N ILE A 55 20.14 12.84 -43.40
CA ILE A 55 21.21 11.84 -43.46
C ILE A 55 20.68 10.52 -42.91
N ARG A 56 20.72 9.47 -43.74
CA ARG A 56 20.42 8.09 -43.36
C ARG A 56 21.66 7.21 -43.50
N PHE A 57 21.65 6.05 -42.87
CA PHE A 57 22.71 5.06 -42.91
C PHE A 57 22.24 3.77 -43.59
N ASN A 58 23.12 3.18 -44.39
CA ASN A 58 22.94 1.87 -45.01
C ASN A 58 24.32 1.24 -45.25
N ILE A 59 25.12 1.16 -44.19
CA ILE A 59 26.48 0.61 -44.23
C ILE A 59 26.37 -0.94 -44.27
N PRO A 60 27.03 -1.62 -45.23
CA PRO A 60 27.00 -3.08 -45.32
C PRO A 60 27.52 -3.78 -44.06
N GLY A 61 26.84 -4.84 -43.63
CA GLY A 61 27.20 -5.66 -42.46
C GLY A 61 26.26 -5.46 -41.28
N ALA A 62 26.35 -6.37 -40.30
CA ALA A 62 25.45 -6.39 -39.13
C ALA A 62 25.66 -5.22 -38.15
N GLY A 63 26.81 -4.54 -38.24
CA GLY A 63 27.25 -3.56 -37.25
C GLY A 63 27.55 -4.17 -35.87
N PRO A 64 27.75 -3.35 -34.82
CA PRO A 64 27.76 -1.89 -34.88
C PRO A 64 28.90 -1.37 -35.77
N HIS A 65 28.66 -0.21 -36.38
CA HIS A 65 29.60 0.47 -37.26
C HIS A 65 30.22 1.63 -36.52
N TYR A 66 31.51 1.53 -36.23
CA TYR A 66 32.31 2.59 -35.62
C TYR A 66 32.88 3.50 -36.70
N LEU A 67 32.37 4.73 -36.76
CA LEU A 67 32.82 5.79 -37.64
C LEU A 67 33.81 6.64 -36.86
N VAL A 68 35.10 6.36 -37.06
CA VAL A 68 36.19 7.14 -36.45
C VAL A 68 36.12 8.57 -36.99
N SER A 69 36.11 9.55 -36.09
CA SER A 69 36.15 10.96 -36.46
C SER A 69 37.34 11.22 -37.40
N PRO A 70 37.15 11.97 -38.50
CA PRO A 70 38.25 12.30 -39.40
C PRO A 70 39.24 13.25 -38.72
N VAL A 71 40.48 13.30 -39.21
CA VAL A 71 41.48 14.27 -38.75
C VAL A 71 40.93 15.70 -38.81
N GLY A 72 40.91 16.40 -37.67
CA GLY A 72 40.34 17.74 -37.54
C GLY A 72 38.83 17.80 -37.24
N GLY A 73 38.18 16.65 -37.05
CA GLY A 73 36.76 16.54 -36.72
C GLY A 73 35.82 16.60 -37.93
N TYR A 74 34.54 16.32 -37.70
CA TYR A 74 33.52 16.41 -38.76
C TYR A 74 33.30 17.87 -39.19
N PRO A 75 32.94 18.14 -40.45
CA PRO A 75 32.61 19.51 -40.87
C PRO A 75 31.47 20.09 -40.02
N ALA A 76 31.56 21.37 -39.64
CA ALA A 76 30.49 22.05 -38.93
C ALA A 76 29.23 22.18 -39.82
N ILE A 77 28.06 21.90 -39.25
CA ILE A 77 26.77 22.04 -39.92
C ILE A 77 26.40 23.53 -39.89
N THR A 78 26.78 24.24 -40.94
CA THR A 78 26.69 25.71 -41.03
C THR A 78 25.48 26.16 -41.83
N ASN A 79 24.63 26.99 -41.21
CA ASN A 79 23.44 27.60 -41.84
C ASN A 79 22.58 26.59 -42.60
N LYS A 80 22.25 25.49 -41.93
CA LYS A 80 21.34 24.45 -42.44
C LYS A 80 20.13 24.36 -41.53
N HIS A 81 18.96 24.38 -42.13
CA HIS A 81 17.70 24.45 -41.39
C HIS A 81 16.88 23.17 -41.59
N ASN A 82 16.21 22.69 -40.54
CA ASN A 82 15.33 21.51 -40.57
C ASN A 82 16.05 20.22 -41.01
N VAL A 83 17.32 20.05 -40.65
CA VAL A 83 18.12 18.87 -41.02
C VAL A 83 17.96 17.75 -40.00
N THR A 84 17.92 16.50 -40.47
CA THR A 84 17.92 15.30 -39.61
C THR A 84 19.13 14.40 -39.87
N ILE A 85 19.78 13.91 -38.82
CA ILE A 85 20.69 12.75 -38.87
C ILE A 85 20.01 11.59 -38.15
N ASP A 86 19.69 10.52 -38.88
CA ASP A 86 18.88 9.41 -38.39
C ASP A 86 19.65 8.08 -38.40
N GLY A 87 20.26 7.73 -37.26
CA GLY A 87 20.96 6.46 -37.05
C GLY A 87 20.04 5.24 -37.05
N TYR A 88 18.74 5.40 -36.77
CA TYR A 88 17.76 4.30 -36.80
C TYR A 88 17.43 3.81 -38.22
N THR A 89 17.93 4.50 -39.24
CA THR A 89 17.81 4.04 -40.63
C THR A 89 18.79 2.92 -40.99
N GLN A 90 19.84 2.69 -40.18
CA GLN A 90 20.79 1.60 -40.39
C GLN A 90 20.08 0.24 -40.23
N PRO A 91 20.19 -0.68 -41.20
CA PRO A 91 19.67 -2.04 -41.05
C PRO A 91 20.09 -2.71 -39.73
N GLY A 92 19.11 -3.29 -39.04
CA GLY A 92 19.30 -3.97 -37.75
C GLY A 92 19.34 -3.04 -36.55
N SER A 93 19.15 -1.72 -36.70
CA SER A 93 18.90 -0.80 -35.59
C SER A 93 17.41 -0.72 -35.26
N SER A 94 17.08 -0.38 -34.00
CA SER A 94 15.70 -0.14 -33.58
C SER A 94 15.62 0.83 -32.40
N PRO A 95 14.62 1.73 -32.36
CA PRO A 95 14.39 2.60 -31.22
C PRO A 95 13.93 1.82 -29.99
N ASN A 96 14.02 2.46 -28.83
CA ASN A 96 13.46 1.93 -27.60
C ASN A 96 11.92 1.86 -27.67
N THR A 97 11.36 0.80 -27.09
CA THR A 97 9.92 0.52 -27.03
C THR A 97 9.40 0.34 -25.59
N ASN A 98 10.32 0.23 -24.63
CA ASN A 98 9.99 0.10 -23.21
C ASN A 98 9.66 1.47 -22.61
N PRO A 99 8.74 1.54 -21.62
CA PRO A 99 8.46 2.79 -20.93
C PRO A 99 9.70 3.28 -20.15
N ILE A 100 9.74 4.56 -19.79
CA ILE A 100 10.90 5.15 -19.10
C ILE A 100 11.22 4.48 -17.74
N LEU A 101 10.22 3.84 -17.13
CA LEU A 101 10.36 3.07 -15.87
C LEU A 101 10.76 1.60 -16.09
N ALA A 102 11.31 1.26 -17.26
CA ALA A 102 11.84 -0.06 -17.55
C ALA A 102 13.21 0.05 -18.24
N ALA A 103 13.92 -1.07 -18.32
CA ALA A 103 15.22 -1.12 -18.99
C ALA A 103 15.10 -0.64 -20.45
N ASN A 104 15.97 0.28 -20.86
CA ASN A 104 16.01 0.81 -22.22
C ASN A 104 16.50 -0.26 -23.19
N ASN A 105 15.70 -0.56 -24.22
CA ASN A 105 15.96 -1.63 -25.20
C ASN A 105 16.32 -1.12 -26.60
N ALA A 106 16.72 0.15 -26.74
CA ALA A 106 17.21 0.67 -28.02
C ALA A 106 18.42 -0.13 -28.52
N ASN A 107 18.39 -0.52 -29.79
CA ASN A 107 19.47 -1.22 -30.47
C ASN A 107 20.09 -0.27 -31.48
N ILE A 108 21.11 0.46 -31.04
CA ILE A 108 21.85 1.43 -31.85
C ILE A 108 22.93 0.70 -32.65
N LYS A 109 23.15 1.09 -33.91
CA LYS A 109 24.15 0.47 -34.80
C LYS A 109 25.20 1.44 -35.34
N ILE A 110 25.04 2.74 -35.14
CA ILE A 110 25.97 3.76 -35.61
C ILE A 110 26.66 4.38 -34.41
N VAL A 111 27.99 4.31 -34.38
CA VAL A 111 28.83 4.89 -33.34
C VAL A 111 29.73 5.94 -33.97
N LEU A 112 29.63 7.20 -33.55
CA LEU A 112 30.60 8.25 -33.87
C LEU A 112 31.65 8.24 -32.76
N THR A 113 32.88 7.84 -33.11
CA THR A 113 33.95 7.70 -32.12
C THR A 113 35.04 8.75 -32.33
N ALA A 114 35.14 9.64 -31.35
CA ALA A 114 36.22 10.61 -31.20
C ALA A 114 37.24 10.17 -30.14
N THR A 115 37.33 8.87 -29.85
CA THR A 115 38.24 8.32 -28.82
C THR A 115 39.72 8.62 -29.06
N ASN A 116 40.09 9.01 -30.29
CA ASN A 116 41.45 9.40 -30.66
C ASN A 116 41.71 10.92 -30.56
N GLY A 117 40.70 11.72 -30.16
CA GLY A 117 40.82 13.17 -29.94
C GLY A 117 40.47 14.06 -31.12
N GLU A 118 40.06 13.50 -32.27
CA GLU A 118 39.69 14.29 -33.44
C GLU A 118 38.27 14.85 -33.31
N LEU A 119 38.21 16.15 -33.00
CA LEU A 119 36.99 16.94 -32.80
C LEU A 119 37.10 18.26 -33.55
N THR A 120 35.96 18.86 -33.83
CA THR A 120 35.88 20.11 -34.58
C THR A 120 36.05 21.29 -33.63
N VAL A 121 37.09 22.11 -33.85
CA VAL A 121 37.38 23.33 -33.09
C VAL A 121 37.00 24.54 -33.95
N LEU A 122 36.24 25.48 -33.38
CA LEU A 122 35.88 26.75 -34.01
C LEU A 122 36.23 27.90 -33.05
N ASP A 123 36.78 28.99 -33.58
CA ASP A 123 37.03 30.23 -32.83
C ASP A 123 35.93 31.25 -33.18
N ILE A 124 34.82 31.21 -32.44
CA ILE A 124 33.56 31.86 -32.78
C ILE A 124 32.88 32.47 -31.53
N PRO A 125 31.89 33.35 -31.65
CA PRO A 125 31.23 33.93 -30.47
C PRO A 125 30.61 32.83 -29.57
N GLY A 126 31.05 32.79 -28.31
CA GLY A 126 30.64 31.79 -27.32
C GLY A 126 31.51 30.53 -27.25
N TYR A 127 32.35 30.27 -28.26
CA TYR A 127 33.25 29.11 -28.29
C TYR A 127 34.67 29.52 -28.68
N GLY A 128 35.65 29.22 -27.84
CA GLY A 128 37.06 29.52 -28.11
C GLY A 128 37.83 28.35 -28.74
N THR A 129 39.09 28.60 -29.08
CA THR A 129 40.05 27.54 -29.51
C THR A 129 40.30 26.45 -28.45
N GLY A 130 39.87 26.66 -27.21
CA GLY A 130 39.92 25.71 -26.12
C GLY A 130 38.72 24.76 -26.06
N GLU A 131 37.83 24.76 -27.04
CA GLU A 131 36.58 23.98 -27.06
C GLU A 131 36.37 23.29 -28.42
N SER A 132 35.70 22.14 -28.41
CA SER A 132 35.57 21.29 -29.58
C SER A 132 34.31 20.42 -29.53
N ALA A 133 33.78 19.98 -30.67
CA ALA A 133 32.61 19.09 -30.70
C ALA A 133 32.67 18.00 -31.78
N VAL A 134 31.93 16.89 -31.58
CA VAL A 134 31.69 15.89 -32.64
C VAL A 134 30.71 16.43 -33.67
N LEU A 135 29.56 16.92 -33.21
CA LEU A 135 28.55 17.57 -34.05
C LEU A 135 28.44 19.05 -33.66
N PHE A 136 29.03 19.90 -34.49
CA PHE A 136 29.06 21.35 -34.27
C PHE A 136 28.09 22.05 -35.21
N LEU A 137 27.07 22.71 -34.66
CA LEU A 137 26.04 23.42 -35.42
C LEU A 137 26.26 24.93 -35.32
N TYR A 138 26.40 25.58 -36.47
CA TYR A 138 26.83 26.96 -36.57
C TYR A 138 25.76 27.79 -37.31
N GLY A 139 24.91 28.51 -36.58
CA GLY A 139 23.77 29.28 -37.12
C GLY A 139 22.62 28.44 -37.72
N SER A 140 22.58 27.13 -37.42
CA SER A 140 21.63 26.16 -37.98
C SER A 140 20.40 26.00 -37.09
N THR A 141 19.18 25.94 -37.67
CA THR A 141 17.94 25.81 -36.87
C THR A 141 17.20 24.50 -37.10
N ASN A 142 16.44 24.04 -36.11
CA ASN A 142 15.60 22.84 -36.18
C ASN A 142 16.39 21.57 -36.58
N PHE A 143 17.62 21.43 -36.09
CA PHE A 143 18.43 20.23 -36.31
C PHE A 143 17.97 19.08 -35.41
N THR A 144 17.88 17.88 -35.96
CA THR A 144 17.60 16.65 -35.20
C THR A 144 18.74 15.64 -35.37
N VAL A 145 19.23 15.09 -34.26
CA VAL A 145 20.07 13.88 -34.27
C VAL A 145 19.39 12.79 -33.45
N LYS A 146 19.30 11.58 -34.02
CA LYS A 146 18.69 10.45 -33.33
C LYS A 146 19.30 9.09 -33.64
N GLY A 147 19.22 8.16 -32.68
CA GLY A 147 19.61 6.76 -32.86
C GLY A 147 21.11 6.53 -33.07
N ILE A 148 21.95 7.40 -32.50
CA ILE A 148 23.41 7.37 -32.64
C ILE A 148 24.06 7.24 -31.27
N CYS A 149 25.16 6.48 -31.22
CA CYS A 149 26.07 6.47 -30.09
C CYS A 149 27.23 7.44 -30.34
N LEU A 150 27.53 8.32 -29.38
CA LEU A 150 28.68 9.24 -29.43
C LEU A 150 29.67 8.89 -28.33
N LEU A 151 30.92 8.66 -28.70
CA LEU A 151 32.03 8.33 -27.80
C LEU A 151 33.11 9.40 -27.89
N GLY A 152 33.49 9.93 -26.73
CA GLY A 152 34.49 10.96 -26.61
C GLY A 152 35.91 10.42 -26.42
N PRO A 153 36.92 11.31 -26.49
CA PRO A 153 38.34 11.00 -26.29
C PRO A 153 38.72 10.38 -24.93
N GLY A 154 37.86 10.48 -23.92
CA GLY A 154 38.15 10.01 -22.57
C GLY A 154 39.03 10.99 -21.78
N GLY A 155 38.82 11.02 -20.47
CA GLY A 155 39.48 11.95 -19.54
C GLY A 155 38.64 13.21 -19.22
N PRO A 156 38.76 13.78 -18.01
CA PRO A 156 37.86 14.84 -17.50
C PRO A 156 38.15 16.24 -18.03
N GLU A 157 39.38 16.52 -18.46
CA GLU A 157 39.89 17.88 -18.67
C GLU A 157 40.92 17.88 -19.79
N ILE A 158 40.48 17.43 -20.98
CA ILE A 158 41.33 17.53 -22.16
C ILE A 158 41.10 18.88 -22.83
N SER A 159 42.18 19.45 -23.36
CA SER A 159 42.13 20.67 -24.16
C SER A 159 42.37 20.33 -25.62
N PRO A 160 41.50 20.76 -26.55
CA PRO A 160 40.25 21.50 -26.33
C PRO A 160 39.17 20.65 -25.63
N SER A 161 38.30 21.30 -24.85
CA SER A 161 37.17 20.68 -24.15
C SER A 161 36.26 19.95 -25.13
N PRO A 162 36.00 18.64 -24.96
CA PRO A 162 35.29 17.84 -25.94
C PRO A 162 33.79 17.84 -25.65
N TYR A 163 32.98 18.18 -26.66
CA TYR A 163 31.52 18.17 -26.58
C TYR A 163 30.91 17.18 -27.57
N ALA A 164 29.77 16.56 -27.23
CA ALA A 164 29.12 15.63 -28.16
C ALA A 164 28.32 16.40 -29.24
N VAL A 165 27.40 17.27 -28.81
CA VAL A 165 26.56 18.11 -29.70
C VAL A 165 26.58 19.55 -29.22
N SER A 166 27.00 20.47 -30.09
CA SER A 166 27.13 21.90 -29.74
C SER A 166 26.33 22.80 -30.69
N PHE A 167 25.57 23.72 -30.10
CA PHE A 167 24.76 24.73 -30.79
C PHE A 167 25.42 26.10 -30.65
N ALA A 168 25.76 26.76 -31.76
CA ALA A 168 26.55 27.98 -31.73
C ALA A 168 26.06 29.08 -32.70
N PHE A 169 26.59 30.29 -32.48
CA PHE A 169 26.30 31.46 -33.29
C PHE A 169 27.19 31.57 -34.51
N ASN A 170 26.62 31.87 -35.69
CA ASN A 170 27.39 32.18 -36.89
C ASN A 170 27.94 33.63 -36.96
N GLY A 171 27.80 34.39 -35.86
CA GLY A 171 28.06 35.83 -35.78
C GLY A 171 26.80 36.69 -35.86
N ALA A 172 25.79 36.31 -36.66
CA ALA A 172 24.51 37.02 -36.78
C ALA A 172 23.31 36.20 -36.29
N ASP A 173 23.34 34.88 -36.49
CA ASP A 173 22.24 33.95 -36.23
C ASP A 173 22.66 32.87 -35.23
N ALA A 174 21.73 32.47 -34.36
CA ALA A 174 21.91 31.42 -33.37
C ALA A 174 21.35 30.07 -33.84
N ALA A 175 21.93 28.97 -33.33
CA ALA A 175 21.48 27.63 -33.67
C ALA A 175 20.26 27.16 -32.85
N HIS A 176 19.07 27.67 -33.17
CA HIS A 176 17.82 27.42 -32.43
C HIS A 176 17.17 26.05 -32.69
N GLY A 177 16.38 25.56 -31.73
CA GLY A 177 15.43 24.46 -31.95
C GLY A 177 16.08 23.09 -32.15
N GLY A 178 17.26 22.85 -31.57
CA GLY A 178 17.93 21.56 -31.65
C GLY A 178 17.15 20.42 -30.99
N HIS A 179 17.26 19.19 -31.51
CA HIS A 179 16.66 17.99 -30.93
C HIS A 179 17.65 16.83 -30.88
N VAL A 180 18.01 16.40 -29.66
CA VAL A 180 18.86 15.22 -29.41
C VAL A 180 17.98 14.12 -28.84
N ALA A 181 17.74 13.05 -29.60
CA ALA A 181 16.71 12.05 -29.26
C ALA A 181 17.13 10.60 -29.49
N GLY A 182 16.90 9.71 -28.53
CA GLY A 182 17.21 8.29 -28.72
C GLY A 182 18.70 8.00 -28.88
N CYS A 183 19.56 8.89 -28.37
CA CYS A 183 21.02 8.79 -28.48
C CYS A 183 21.64 8.16 -27.24
N ARG A 184 22.83 7.57 -27.40
CA ARG A 184 23.67 7.11 -26.30
C ARG A 184 24.97 7.90 -26.31
N ILE A 185 25.27 8.63 -25.24
CA ILE A 185 26.42 9.55 -25.19
C ILE A 185 27.31 9.17 -24.00
N GLY A 186 28.58 8.91 -24.26
CA GLY A 186 29.58 8.59 -23.24
C GLY A 186 29.67 7.12 -22.83
N LEU A 187 28.71 6.28 -23.22
CA LEU A 187 28.68 4.83 -22.97
C LEU A 187 28.68 4.07 -24.29
N ASP A 188 29.60 3.12 -24.45
CA ASP A 188 29.67 2.26 -25.63
C ASP A 188 28.51 1.26 -25.70
N LEU A 189 28.35 0.61 -26.84
CA LEU A 189 27.33 -0.38 -27.12
C LEU A 189 27.60 -1.72 -26.43
N ASP A 190 28.81 -1.94 -25.88
CA ASP A 190 29.12 -3.07 -25.01
C ASP A 190 28.42 -2.97 -23.63
N GLY A 191 27.91 -1.79 -23.28
CA GLY A 191 27.21 -1.51 -22.03
C GLY A 191 28.11 -1.29 -20.81
N THR A 192 29.44 -1.26 -21.01
CA THR A 192 30.42 -1.17 -19.92
C THR A 192 31.52 -0.14 -20.15
N THR A 193 31.93 0.10 -21.41
CA THR A 193 33.03 1.01 -21.71
C THR A 193 32.56 2.46 -21.68
N ILE A 194 33.19 3.27 -20.84
CA ILE A 194 32.93 4.71 -20.71
C ILE A 194 33.95 5.49 -21.53
N ALA A 195 33.47 6.21 -22.53
CA ALA A 195 34.24 7.10 -23.39
C ALA A 195 33.62 8.50 -23.35
N ARG A 196 33.91 9.22 -22.26
CA ARG A 196 33.23 10.46 -21.88
C ARG A 196 33.61 11.67 -22.73
N PHE A 197 32.72 12.67 -22.72
CA PHE A 197 32.98 14.05 -23.12
C PHE A 197 33.11 14.92 -21.85
N LYS A 198 33.54 16.17 -22.00
CA LYS A 198 33.31 17.16 -20.95
C LYS A 198 31.81 17.40 -20.84
N ASP A 199 31.17 17.80 -21.94
CA ASP A 199 29.73 18.04 -21.95
C ASP A 199 29.03 17.28 -23.08
N ALA A 200 27.81 16.77 -22.84
CA ALA A 200 27.08 16.06 -23.90
C ALA A 200 26.34 17.02 -24.83
N VAL A 201 25.56 17.96 -24.28
CA VAL A 201 24.80 18.92 -25.08
C VAL A 201 25.10 20.33 -24.60
N THR A 202 25.69 21.15 -25.48
CA THR A 202 26.10 22.53 -25.16
C THR A 202 25.42 23.56 -26.04
N GLY A 203 25.22 24.78 -25.52
CA GLY A 203 24.83 25.92 -26.33
C GLY A 203 25.31 27.24 -25.76
N PHE A 204 26.30 27.86 -26.40
CA PHE A 204 26.93 29.12 -25.97
C PHE A 204 26.87 30.22 -27.03
N GLY A 205 26.84 31.47 -26.58
CA GLY A 205 26.95 32.61 -27.48
C GLY A 205 26.66 33.98 -26.89
N PRO A 206 26.84 35.05 -27.68
CA PRO A 206 26.56 36.42 -27.25
C PRO A 206 25.06 36.73 -27.06
N GLY A 207 24.17 35.82 -27.43
CA GLY A 207 22.71 35.93 -27.29
C GLY A 207 22.07 34.58 -26.95
N PRO A 208 20.74 34.52 -26.82
CA PRO A 208 20.07 33.29 -26.40
C PRO A 208 20.02 32.25 -27.52
N ILE A 209 20.27 30.98 -27.20
CA ILE A 209 19.99 29.82 -28.05
C ILE A 209 18.68 29.19 -27.58
N ASN A 210 17.57 29.50 -28.24
CA ASN A 210 16.27 29.04 -27.77
C ASN A 210 15.84 27.67 -28.33
N GLY A 211 14.98 26.97 -27.59
CA GLY A 211 14.14 25.89 -28.11
C GLY A 211 14.79 24.51 -28.17
N THR A 212 15.96 24.31 -27.57
CA THR A 212 16.65 23.01 -27.57
C THR A 212 15.87 21.97 -26.76
N VAL A 213 15.68 20.80 -27.35
CA VAL A 213 15.04 19.62 -26.77
C VAL A 213 16.08 18.50 -26.62
N VAL A 214 16.25 18.02 -25.39
CA VAL A 214 17.06 16.84 -25.07
C VAL A 214 16.12 15.74 -24.60
N GLY A 215 15.85 14.80 -25.51
CA GLY A 215 14.97 13.66 -25.33
C GLY A 215 13.56 13.91 -25.86
N VAL A 216 12.52 13.72 -25.04
CA VAL A 216 11.12 13.72 -25.47
C VAL A 216 10.60 15.14 -25.77
N LYS A 217 10.10 15.36 -26.99
CA LYS A 217 9.47 16.63 -27.41
C LYS A 217 8.01 16.76 -26.93
N ALA A 218 7.45 17.98 -27.01
CA ALA A 218 6.04 18.27 -26.70
C ALA A 218 5.04 17.78 -27.77
N GLY A 219 3.78 17.55 -27.38
CA GLY A 219 2.66 17.22 -28.29
C GLY A 219 2.60 15.73 -28.67
N PRO A 220 1.55 15.26 -29.39
CA PRO A 220 1.18 13.84 -29.44
C PRO A 220 2.17 13.02 -30.28
N ALA A 221 3.32 12.71 -29.69
CA ALA A 221 4.00 11.47 -29.93
C ALA A 221 3.12 10.40 -29.28
N ASP A 222 2.64 9.44 -30.06
CA ASP A 222 2.16 8.21 -29.43
C ASP A 222 3.26 7.68 -28.48
N SER A 223 2.86 6.91 -27.46
CA SER A 223 3.82 6.45 -26.45
C SER A 223 5.02 5.71 -27.07
N ALA A 224 4.86 5.07 -28.23
CA ALA A 224 5.97 4.47 -28.95
C ALA A 224 6.95 5.52 -29.53
N ALA A 225 6.45 6.59 -30.11
CA ALA A 225 7.24 7.70 -30.62
C ALA A 225 7.93 8.49 -29.50
N ALA A 226 7.32 8.60 -28.31
CA ALA A 226 7.97 9.19 -27.13
C ALA A 226 9.12 8.30 -26.63
N ARG A 227 8.85 7.00 -26.46
CA ARG A 227 9.85 6.00 -26.02
C ARG A 227 11.06 5.89 -26.95
N ALA A 228 10.88 6.15 -28.24
CA ALA A 228 11.96 6.17 -29.22
C ALA A 228 12.97 7.32 -29.01
N GLN A 229 12.61 8.34 -28.22
CA GLN A 229 13.40 9.55 -28.02
C GLN A 229 14.27 9.51 -26.76
N PHE A 230 14.24 8.42 -25.98
CA PHE A 230 14.98 8.38 -24.72
C PHE A 230 16.49 8.36 -24.90
N ASN A 231 17.19 9.30 -24.28
CA ASN A 231 18.65 9.32 -24.31
C ASN A 231 19.25 8.60 -23.10
N ILE A 232 20.46 8.09 -23.28
CA ILE A 232 21.36 7.66 -22.19
C ILE A 232 22.60 8.56 -22.25
N ILE A 233 22.88 9.29 -21.17
CA ILE A 233 24.01 10.23 -21.08
C ILE A 233 24.83 9.85 -19.84
N MET A 234 26.11 9.50 -20.04
CA MET A 234 26.93 8.85 -19.01
C MET A 234 28.27 9.54 -18.84
N ALA A 235 28.63 9.86 -17.60
CA ALA A 235 29.97 10.29 -17.16
C ALA A 235 30.47 11.63 -17.72
N MET A 236 29.56 12.58 -17.97
CA MET A 236 29.91 13.96 -18.37
C MET A 236 30.33 14.80 -17.16
N HIS A 237 31.12 15.85 -17.38
CA HIS A 237 31.33 16.98 -16.46
C HIS A 237 30.03 17.75 -16.26
N ILE A 238 29.39 18.12 -17.38
CA ILE A 238 28.03 18.63 -17.41
C ILE A 238 27.25 17.94 -18.54
N PRO A 239 26.30 17.04 -18.24
CA PRO A 239 25.43 16.43 -19.23
C PRO A 239 24.73 17.44 -20.16
N VAL A 240 24.20 18.52 -19.61
CA VAL A 240 23.50 19.56 -20.39
C VAL A 240 23.87 20.94 -19.88
N ILE A 241 24.44 21.78 -20.75
CA ILE A 241 24.72 23.19 -20.46
C ILE A 241 24.19 24.08 -21.58
N LEU A 242 23.28 25.00 -21.27
CA LEU A 242 22.57 25.76 -22.30
C LEU A 242 22.36 27.23 -21.91
N GLU A 243 22.64 28.15 -22.83
CA GLU A 243 22.46 29.60 -22.64
C GLU A 243 21.33 30.18 -23.51
N GLY A 244 20.13 30.36 -22.95
CA GLY A 244 18.92 30.69 -23.71
C GLY A 244 17.62 30.20 -23.07
N ASN A 245 16.50 30.21 -23.82
CA ASN A 245 15.15 30.00 -23.30
C ASN A 245 14.40 28.83 -23.98
N ASN A 246 13.23 28.47 -23.44
CA ASN A 246 12.30 27.49 -24.02
C ASN A 246 12.92 26.09 -24.15
N TYR A 247 13.65 25.65 -23.14
CA TYR A 247 14.29 24.33 -23.15
C TYR A 247 13.38 23.23 -22.65
N ARG A 248 13.57 22.03 -23.21
CA ARG A 248 12.88 20.81 -22.80
C ARG A 248 13.89 19.68 -22.60
N ILE A 249 14.00 19.17 -21.38
CA ILE A 249 14.86 18.05 -21.03
C ILE A 249 14.00 16.95 -20.43
N CYS A 250 13.67 15.94 -21.22
CA CYS A 250 12.64 14.95 -20.90
C CYS A 250 13.04 13.55 -21.38
N GLY A 251 12.71 12.50 -20.63
CA GLY A 251 12.93 11.11 -21.07
C GLY A 251 14.40 10.70 -21.13
N ASN A 252 15.25 11.19 -20.22
CA ASN A 252 16.68 10.90 -20.23
C ASN A 252 17.10 10.02 -19.03
N PHE A 253 18.03 9.09 -19.28
CA PHE A 253 18.83 8.43 -18.26
C PHE A 253 20.16 9.19 -18.14
N ILE A 254 20.40 9.86 -17.01
CA ILE A 254 21.60 10.66 -16.78
C ILE A 254 22.41 10.03 -15.65
N ASN A 255 23.60 9.54 -15.97
CA ASN A 255 24.43 8.71 -15.08
C ASN A 255 23.69 7.47 -14.55
N VAL A 256 22.80 6.91 -15.36
CA VAL A 256 22.09 5.66 -15.08
C VAL A 256 22.28 4.72 -16.27
N TYR A 257 22.71 3.50 -15.99
CA TYR A 257 22.89 2.47 -17.01
C TYR A 257 21.55 2.11 -17.67
N PRO A 258 21.56 1.54 -18.89
CA PRO A 258 20.33 1.20 -19.62
C PRO A 258 19.37 0.27 -18.86
N ASN A 259 19.84 -0.47 -17.85
CA ASN A 259 18.98 -1.31 -17.01
C ASN A 259 18.06 -0.49 -16.08
N GLY A 260 18.37 0.79 -15.82
CA GLY A 260 17.62 1.69 -14.95
C GLY A 260 17.81 1.50 -13.45
N LEU A 261 18.56 0.48 -13.01
CA LEU A 261 18.73 0.09 -11.60
C LEU A 261 20.17 0.24 -11.11
N GLN A 262 21.09 0.58 -12.00
CA GLN A 262 22.49 0.81 -11.67
C GLN A 262 22.86 2.22 -12.12
N ASP A 263 23.40 3.01 -11.21
CA ASP A 263 23.96 4.32 -11.51
C ASP A 263 25.46 4.25 -11.84
N PHE A 264 25.97 5.37 -12.32
CA PHE A 264 27.40 5.63 -12.45
C PHE A 264 27.74 6.86 -11.62
N ILE A 265 28.46 6.63 -10.51
CA ILE A 265 28.94 7.72 -9.66
C ILE A 265 30.16 8.35 -10.36
N ALA A 266 29.99 9.60 -10.79
CA ALA A 266 31.02 10.35 -11.50
C ALA A 266 31.90 11.20 -10.55
N ASP A 267 32.18 10.70 -9.33
CA ASP A 267 32.89 11.42 -8.26
C ASP A 267 34.40 11.13 -8.23
N GLY A 268 35.17 12.10 -7.75
CA GLY A 268 36.64 12.04 -7.73
C GLY A 268 37.25 11.18 -6.63
N THR A 269 36.47 10.34 -5.92
CA THR A 269 37.00 9.59 -4.75
C THR A 269 36.58 8.13 -4.60
N GLY A 270 35.87 7.51 -5.57
CA GLY A 270 35.39 6.12 -5.43
C GLY A 270 35.34 5.28 -6.71
N SER A 271 36.47 4.64 -7.07
CA SER A 271 36.57 3.46 -7.98
C SER A 271 36.31 3.61 -9.50
N GLY A 272 36.41 4.82 -10.07
CA GLY A 272 36.54 5.06 -11.52
C GLY A 272 37.50 6.22 -11.80
N PRO A 273 38.11 6.33 -13.00
CA PRO A 273 39.24 7.24 -13.23
C PRO A 273 38.82 8.71 -13.05
N ASP A 274 39.54 9.37 -12.14
CA ASP A 274 39.48 10.77 -11.70
C ASP A 274 38.69 11.70 -12.64
N HIS A 275 37.52 12.13 -12.18
CA HIS A 275 36.71 13.20 -12.77
C HIS A 275 35.84 13.81 -11.68
N THR A 276 35.65 15.12 -11.74
CA THR A 276 34.72 15.85 -10.89
C THR A 276 33.51 16.24 -11.72
N LEU A 277 32.32 15.68 -11.46
CA LEU A 277 31.07 16.29 -11.94
C LEU A 277 31.02 17.76 -11.51
N GLU A 278 30.52 18.67 -12.34
CA GLU A 278 30.26 20.06 -11.92
C GLU A 278 28.80 20.20 -11.48
N ALA A 279 27.89 19.90 -12.40
CA ALA A 279 26.46 19.74 -12.17
C ALA A 279 25.88 18.77 -13.23
N PHE A 280 24.66 18.25 -13.02
CA PHE A 280 23.96 17.55 -14.09
C PHE A 280 23.46 18.49 -15.18
N MET A 281 22.99 19.68 -14.78
CA MET A 281 22.48 20.67 -15.70
C MET A 281 22.88 22.07 -15.28
N GLU A 282 23.33 22.83 -16.25
CA GLU A 282 23.59 24.25 -16.09
C GLU A 282 22.80 25.08 -17.09
N PHE A 283 22.21 26.15 -16.57
CA PHE A 283 21.46 27.10 -17.37
C PHE A 283 22.12 28.46 -17.21
N GLY A 284 22.66 28.94 -18.33
CA GLY A 284 23.55 30.09 -18.41
C GLY A 284 23.03 31.22 -19.28
N GLY A 285 23.89 32.22 -19.49
CA GLY A 285 23.53 33.44 -20.23
C GLY A 285 22.49 34.30 -19.52
N ASN A 286 22.28 35.55 -19.94
CA ASN A 286 21.34 36.45 -19.26
C ASN A 286 19.84 36.14 -19.58
N PHE A 287 19.45 34.87 -19.75
CA PHE A 287 18.26 34.45 -20.49
C PHE A 287 17.59 33.16 -19.94
N HIS A 288 17.10 33.13 -18.70
CA HIS A 288 16.61 31.88 -18.08
C HIS A 288 15.09 31.76 -17.97
N HIS A 289 14.39 31.82 -19.11
CA HIS A 289 12.93 31.73 -19.13
C HIS A 289 12.43 30.44 -19.79
N SER A 290 11.32 29.92 -19.28
CA SER A 290 10.60 28.79 -19.86
C SER A 290 11.49 27.55 -19.99
N LEU A 291 11.72 26.88 -18.87
CA LEU A 291 12.51 25.67 -18.80
C LEU A 291 11.62 24.53 -18.32
N LEU A 292 11.68 23.40 -19.00
CA LEU A 292 11.07 22.16 -18.57
C LEU A 292 12.14 21.08 -18.36
N VAL A 293 12.15 20.50 -17.16
CA VAL A 293 12.89 19.28 -16.83
C VAL A 293 11.87 18.24 -16.35
N GLY A 294 11.60 17.22 -17.17
CA GLY A 294 10.59 16.21 -16.91
C GLY A 294 9.25 16.53 -17.58
N THR A 295 8.11 16.22 -16.97
CA THR A 295 6.80 16.33 -17.64
C THR A 295 6.18 17.73 -17.57
N ASP A 296 5.46 18.16 -18.62
CA ASP A 296 4.64 19.38 -18.59
C ASP A 296 3.19 19.18 -18.17
N GLY A 297 2.77 17.94 -17.91
CA GLY A 297 1.46 17.63 -17.33
C GLY A 297 0.30 17.93 -18.29
N ASP A 298 0.52 17.78 -19.59
CA ASP A 298 -0.46 18.19 -20.62
C ASP A 298 -1.52 17.10 -20.93
N GLY A 299 -1.37 15.92 -20.34
CA GLY A 299 -2.26 14.77 -20.49
C GLY A 299 -1.96 13.88 -21.70
N LEU A 300 -0.86 14.13 -22.43
CA LEU A 300 -0.49 13.37 -23.63
C LEU A 300 0.54 12.28 -23.30
N ASN A 301 1.82 12.61 -23.28
CA ASN A 301 2.94 11.68 -23.17
C ASN A 301 3.69 11.78 -21.83
N ASP A 302 3.08 12.41 -20.83
CA ASP A 302 3.65 12.71 -19.50
C ASP A 302 4.38 11.53 -18.84
N ALA A 303 3.81 10.32 -18.95
CA ALA A 303 4.39 9.10 -18.37
C ALA A 303 5.78 8.76 -18.93
N GLU A 304 6.12 9.26 -20.11
CA GLU A 304 7.37 8.98 -20.82
C GLU A 304 8.36 10.15 -20.76
N GLU A 305 8.00 11.27 -20.13
CA GLU A 305 8.81 12.50 -20.14
C GLU A 305 9.75 12.64 -18.95
N ARG A 306 9.57 11.81 -17.94
CA ARG A 306 10.41 11.71 -16.75
C ARG A 306 11.90 11.57 -17.11
N ASN A 307 12.77 12.21 -16.35
CA ASN A 307 14.19 11.88 -16.35
C ASN A 307 14.54 11.00 -15.15
N ILE A 308 15.54 10.14 -15.30
CA ILE A 308 16.12 9.30 -14.25
C ILE A 308 17.56 9.77 -14.02
N PHE A 309 17.84 10.25 -12.82
CA PHE A 309 19.14 10.79 -12.43
C PHE A 309 19.86 9.86 -11.44
N GLY A 310 21.11 9.54 -11.77
CA GLY A 310 22.00 8.72 -10.94
C GLY A 310 22.42 9.38 -9.64
N GLY A 311 23.18 8.64 -8.83
CA GLY A 311 23.78 9.13 -7.59
C GLY A 311 24.90 10.14 -7.82
N VAL A 312 25.03 11.10 -6.89
CA VAL A 312 26.09 12.10 -6.87
C VAL A 312 26.56 12.33 -5.44
N THR A 313 27.80 11.97 -5.16
CA THR A 313 28.44 12.10 -3.84
C THR A 313 29.30 13.36 -3.74
N PHE A 314 29.79 13.86 -4.86
CA PHE A 314 30.53 15.10 -4.98
C PHE A 314 30.29 15.73 -6.35
N ALA A 315 30.12 17.05 -6.37
CA ALA A 315 30.26 17.86 -7.58
C ALA A 315 30.96 19.17 -7.23
N ASN A 316 31.79 19.71 -8.13
CA ASN A 316 32.60 20.92 -7.91
C ASN A 316 31.77 22.06 -7.35
N ASP A 317 30.58 22.20 -7.91
CA ASP A 317 29.69 23.31 -7.65
C ASP A 317 28.73 23.01 -6.50
N SER A 318 28.71 21.77 -6.01
CA SER A 318 27.91 21.31 -4.87
C SER A 318 26.39 21.38 -5.12
N ARG A 319 25.92 21.21 -6.38
CA ARG A 319 24.51 21.07 -6.78
C ARG A 319 24.31 20.13 -7.97
N LEU A 320 23.10 19.59 -8.15
CA LEU A 320 22.70 18.87 -9.37
C LEU A 320 22.29 19.82 -10.50
N PHE A 321 21.51 20.85 -10.19
CA PHE A 321 21.04 21.83 -11.17
C PHE A 321 21.48 23.23 -10.79
N GLU A 322 21.99 23.96 -11.77
CA GLU A 322 22.52 25.30 -11.56
C GLU A 322 21.97 26.31 -12.56
N TRP A 323 21.71 27.51 -12.02
CA TRP A 323 21.54 28.72 -12.79
C TRP A 323 22.61 29.74 -12.41
N TYR A 324 23.59 29.97 -13.29
CA TYR A 324 24.62 30.99 -13.12
C TYR A 324 24.19 32.33 -13.74
N SER A 325 25.02 33.38 -13.64
CA SER A 325 24.73 34.77 -14.08
C SER A 325 23.66 35.53 -13.28
N GLY A 326 24.09 36.30 -12.27
CA GLY A 326 23.24 36.84 -11.19
C GLY A 326 22.20 37.91 -11.53
N GLY A 327 22.15 38.46 -12.75
CA GLY A 327 21.26 39.57 -13.12
C GLY A 327 20.01 39.19 -13.91
N ALA A 328 19.93 37.97 -14.44
CA ALA A 328 18.89 37.58 -15.38
C ALA A 328 17.60 37.15 -14.68
N PRO A 329 16.42 37.53 -15.21
CA PRO A 329 15.19 37.04 -14.65
C PRO A 329 14.99 35.55 -14.94
N ARG A 330 14.46 34.81 -13.96
CA ARG A 330 14.33 33.34 -13.96
C ARG A 330 12.86 32.96 -13.86
N THR A 331 12.16 32.70 -14.96
CA THR A 331 10.70 32.51 -14.88
C THR A 331 10.18 31.32 -15.67
N ASN A 332 9.01 30.83 -15.29
CA ASN A 332 8.34 29.70 -15.96
C ASN A 332 9.22 28.43 -15.98
N ILE A 333 9.84 28.12 -14.84
CA ILE A 333 10.64 26.91 -14.66
C ILE A 333 9.72 25.80 -14.14
N VAL A 334 9.72 24.65 -14.81
CA VAL A 334 8.97 23.45 -14.43
C VAL A 334 9.95 22.29 -14.27
N ILE A 335 9.95 21.69 -13.09
CA ILE A 335 10.74 20.49 -12.76
C ILE A 335 9.75 19.50 -12.17
N ALA A 336 9.23 18.59 -13.00
CA ALA A 336 8.13 17.73 -12.61
C ALA A 336 8.33 16.30 -13.10
N GLY A 337 7.90 15.35 -12.28
CA GLY A 337 7.88 13.93 -12.60
C GLY A 337 9.25 13.31 -12.78
N ASN A 338 10.33 13.83 -12.20
CA ASN A 338 11.66 13.24 -12.29
C ASN A 338 11.95 12.26 -11.15
N TYR A 339 12.81 11.27 -11.40
CA TYR A 339 13.40 10.41 -10.36
C TYR A 339 14.84 10.85 -10.11
N ILE A 340 15.13 11.31 -8.90
CA ILE A 340 16.43 11.86 -8.52
C ILE A 340 17.03 11.03 -7.38
N GLY A 341 18.16 10.35 -7.67
CA GLY A 341 18.80 9.44 -6.71
C GLY A 341 18.02 8.14 -6.49
N VAL A 342 17.13 7.79 -7.43
CA VAL A 342 16.30 6.58 -7.39
C VAL A 342 16.25 5.94 -8.77
N GLY A 343 16.34 4.61 -8.82
CA GLY A 343 16.23 3.82 -10.04
C GLY A 343 14.79 3.74 -10.57
N VAL A 344 14.64 3.15 -11.75
CA VAL A 344 13.36 3.06 -12.48
C VAL A 344 12.25 2.31 -11.75
N ASP A 345 12.60 1.48 -10.75
CA ASP A 345 11.64 0.77 -9.90
C ASP A 345 11.01 1.66 -8.81
N GLY A 346 11.52 2.89 -8.63
CA GLY A 346 11.07 3.81 -7.59
C GLY A 346 11.49 3.42 -6.17
N VAL A 347 12.36 2.40 -6.01
CA VAL A 347 12.75 1.85 -4.69
C VAL A 347 14.26 1.72 -4.55
N THR A 348 14.98 1.33 -5.60
CA THR A 348 16.43 1.24 -5.61
C THR A 348 17.03 2.64 -5.42
N ARG A 349 17.67 2.88 -4.27
CA ARG A 349 18.29 4.17 -3.94
C ARG A 349 19.74 4.20 -4.42
N PHE A 350 20.11 5.29 -5.08
CA PHE A 350 21.49 5.56 -5.48
C PHE A 350 22.22 6.34 -4.39
N THR A 351 23.55 6.21 -4.34
CA THR A 351 24.38 6.91 -3.36
C THR A 351 24.41 8.40 -3.71
N ASN A 352 23.94 9.27 -2.80
CA ASN A 352 23.76 10.69 -3.13
C ASN A 352 23.86 11.59 -1.89
N SER A 353 24.59 12.70 -1.99
CA SER A 353 24.85 13.65 -0.89
C SER A 353 25.07 15.10 -1.35
N ILE A 354 24.33 15.56 -2.38
CA ILE A 354 24.47 16.92 -2.92
C ILE A 354 23.14 17.68 -2.99
N LYS A 355 23.17 19.00 -3.21
CA LYS A 355 21.96 19.84 -3.25
C LYS A 355 21.22 19.58 -4.55
N VAL A 356 19.89 19.65 -4.53
CA VAL A 356 19.10 19.45 -5.75
C VAL A 356 19.32 20.61 -6.72
N PHE A 357 19.31 21.85 -6.23
CA PHE A 357 19.49 23.03 -7.08
C PHE A 357 20.17 24.21 -6.36
N ASP A 358 20.78 25.09 -7.15
CA ASP A 358 21.28 26.39 -6.72
C ASP A 358 21.02 27.46 -7.79
N GLY A 359 21.07 28.74 -7.40
CA GLY A 359 20.83 29.84 -8.32
C GLY A 359 19.35 30.14 -8.53
N PHE A 360 18.50 30.07 -7.51
CA PHE A 360 17.19 30.74 -7.58
C PHE A 360 17.29 32.15 -6.98
N ASN A 361 17.27 33.16 -7.86
CA ASN A 361 17.35 34.58 -7.48
C ASN A 361 15.97 35.15 -7.15
N SER A 362 15.90 36.43 -6.81
CA SER A 362 14.67 37.11 -6.38
C SER A 362 13.54 37.18 -7.43
N THR A 363 13.81 36.76 -8.67
CA THR A 363 12.80 36.72 -9.76
C THR A 363 12.34 35.29 -10.08
N ALA A 364 12.96 34.28 -9.46
CA ALA A 364 12.73 32.87 -9.72
C ALA A 364 11.25 32.50 -9.52
N THR A 365 10.63 31.90 -10.54
CA THR A 365 9.30 31.29 -10.45
C THR A 365 9.35 29.84 -10.92
N VAL A 366 9.10 28.93 -9.98
CA VAL A 366 9.38 27.50 -10.15
C VAL A 366 8.18 26.66 -9.72
N GLN A 367 7.72 25.79 -10.63
CA GLN A 367 6.90 24.62 -10.30
C GLN A 367 7.86 23.44 -10.12
N PHE A 368 7.94 22.93 -8.91
CA PHE A 368 8.70 21.74 -8.59
C PHE A 368 7.73 20.67 -8.12
N GLY A 369 7.36 19.74 -9.01
CA GLY A 369 6.29 18.77 -8.80
C GLY A 369 5.01 19.14 -9.55
N SER A 370 3.86 18.68 -9.02
CA SER A 370 2.55 18.87 -9.63
C SER A 370 2.00 20.28 -9.39
N ASP A 371 1.29 20.83 -10.38
CA ASP A 371 0.47 22.02 -10.17
C ASP A 371 -0.93 21.69 -9.63
N LEU A 372 -1.27 20.40 -9.61
CA LEU A 372 -2.52 19.81 -9.12
C LEU A 372 -3.75 20.39 -9.83
N ASN A 373 -3.64 20.51 -11.16
CA ASN A 373 -4.71 21.02 -12.03
C ASN A 373 -5.73 19.92 -12.43
N GLY A 374 -5.49 18.67 -12.04
CA GLY A 374 -6.35 17.52 -12.34
C GLY A 374 -5.96 16.74 -13.59
N ILE A 375 -4.85 17.10 -14.25
CA ILE A 375 -4.29 16.41 -15.41
C ILE A 375 -2.88 15.92 -15.02
N SER A 376 -2.68 14.60 -15.09
CA SER A 376 -1.38 13.96 -14.86
C SER A 376 -0.72 14.25 -13.50
N ASP A 377 -1.45 14.80 -12.52
CA ASP A 377 -0.97 15.10 -11.16
C ASP A 377 -0.14 13.98 -10.51
N THR A 378 -0.56 12.72 -10.68
CA THR A 378 0.15 11.54 -10.13
C THR A 378 1.51 11.26 -10.79
N ILE A 379 1.74 11.77 -11.99
CA ILE A 379 2.96 11.62 -12.79
C ILE A 379 3.90 12.81 -12.57
N GLU A 380 3.36 14.01 -12.39
CA GLU A 380 4.10 15.26 -12.19
C GLU A 380 4.86 15.34 -10.86
N GLY A 381 4.50 14.54 -9.85
CA GLY A 381 5.25 14.46 -8.61
C GLY A 381 6.67 13.91 -8.83
N ASN A 382 7.71 14.65 -8.42
CA ASN A 382 9.07 14.11 -8.42
C ASN A 382 9.23 13.09 -7.28
N LEU A 383 10.06 12.06 -7.51
CA LEU A 383 10.53 11.14 -6.47
C LEU A 383 12.01 11.41 -6.21
N ILE A 384 12.33 11.78 -4.98
CA ILE A 384 13.66 12.29 -4.65
C ILE A 384 14.19 11.57 -3.41
N SER A 385 15.38 11.01 -3.56
CA SER A 385 16.17 10.43 -2.48
C SER A 385 17.52 11.12 -2.40
N MET A 386 17.84 11.73 -1.27
CA MET A 386 19.16 12.30 -0.98
C MET A 386 19.69 11.79 0.37
N ASN A 387 20.96 12.11 0.63
CA ASN A 387 21.69 11.74 1.84
C ASN A 387 21.65 10.22 2.10
N HIS A 388 21.93 9.44 1.06
CA HIS A 388 21.91 7.98 1.11
C HIS A 388 23.30 7.39 0.80
N PRO A 389 23.84 6.49 1.64
CA PRO A 389 23.40 6.24 3.02
C PRO A 389 23.56 7.48 3.93
N PHE A 390 22.71 7.57 4.95
CA PHE A 390 22.75 8.69 5.89
C PHE A 390 23.96 8.59 6.84
N GLY A 391 24.60 9.73 7.12
CA GLY A 391 25.67 9.83 8.12
C GLY A 391 27.00 9.21 7.71
N ASP A 392 27.16 8.78 6.46
CA ASP A 392 28.44 8.30 5.94
C ASP A 392 29.45 9.46 5.85
N PRO A 393 30.55 9.43 6.64
CA PRO A 393 31.55 10.48 6.61
C PRO A 393 32.28 10.59 5.26
N ALA A 394 32.25 9.54 4.42
CA ALA A 394 32.81 9.59 3.07
C ALA A 394 32.00 10.46 2.11
N LEU A 395 30.73 10.74 2.43
CA LEU A 395 29.82 11.55 1.61
C LEU A 395 29.89 13.05 1.89
N GLY A 396 30.74 13.49 2.82
CA GLY A 396 30.89 14.91 3.19
C GLY A 396 29.80 15.43 4.13
N ALA A 397 29.65 16.77 4.17
CA ALA A 397 28.62 17.41 4.98
C ALA A 397 27.23 17.20 4.37
N MET A 398 26.23 16.99 5.23
CA MET A 398 24.85 16.80 4.82
C MET A 398 24.35 17.90 3.89
N SER A 399 23.76 17.48 2.78
CA SER A 399 23.25 18.43 1.79
C SER A 399 21.89 19.01 2.18
N ILE A 400 21.69 20.26 1.79
CA ILE A 400 20.45 21.01 1.90
C ILE A 400 19.59 20.76 0.65
N PHE A 401 18.28 21.03 0.70
CA PHE A 401 17.44 20.84 -0.49
C PHE A 401 17.89 21.72 -1.66
N GLY A 402 18.06 23.02 -1.39
CA GLY A 402 18.58 23.98 -2.35
C GLY A 402 18.72 25.38 -1.74
N ASN A 403 19.31 26.29 -2.51
CA ASN A 403 19.52 27.68 -2.11
C ASN A 403 18.44 28.58 -2.72
N LEU A 404 17.75 29.35 -1.86
CA LEU A 404 16.59 30.17 -2.24
C LEU A 404 16.79 31.62 -1.80
N SER A 405 16.72 32.56 -2.74
CA SER A 405 16.79 33.99 -2.45
C SER A 405 15.43 34.55 -2.05
N THR A 406 15.41 35.63 -1.26
CA THR A 406 14.22 36.44 -1.02
C THR A 406 13.55 36.85 -2.34
N GLY A 407 12.25 36.56 -2.49
CA GLY A 407 11.48 36.81 -3.70
C GLY A 407 11.33 35.60 -4.63
N THR A 408 12.08 34.52 -4.40
CA THR A 408 11.88 33.23 -5.10
C THR A 408 10.51 32.66 -4.78
N ARG A 409 9.70 32.37 -5.80
CA ARG A 409 8.43 31.65 -5.66
C ARG A 409 8.62 30.20 -6.10
N LEU A 410 8.53 29.28 -5.14
CA LEU A 410 8.64 27.84 -5.36
C LEU A 410 7.36 27.12 -4.90
N SER A 411 6.70 26.44 -5.83
CA SER A 411 5.67 25.45 -5.54
C SER A 411 6.34 24.08 -5.42
N LEU A 412 6.10 23.35 -4.32
CA LEU A 412 6.72 22.06 -4.01
C LEU A 412 5.71 20.91 -3.92
N ARG A 413 4.57 21.05 -4.59
CA ARG A 413 3.39 20.21 -4.36
C ARG A 413 3.49 18.84 -5.05
N GLY A 414 2.88 17.82 -4.46
CA GLY A 414 2.74 16.48 -5.06
C GLY A 414 4.00 15.61 -5.07
N ASN A 415 5.14 16.09 -4.57
CA ASN A 415 6.40 15.34 -4.59
C ASN A 415 6.47 14.24 -3.51
N SER A 416 7.40 13.31 -3.70
CA SER A 416 7.83 12.32 -2.71
C SER A 416 9.31 12.54 -2.36
N PHE A 417 9.58 12.69 -1.07
CA PHE A 417 10.91 12.99 -0.52
C PHE A 417 11.36 11.90 0.44
N ILE A 418 12.62 11.49 0.31
CA ILE A 418 13.27 10.53 1.18
C ILE A 418 14.65 11.08 1.57
N GLY A 419 14.93 11.23 2.86
CA GLY A 419 16.23 11.68 3.36
C GLY A 419 16.64 13.13 3.02
N ILE A 420 15.71 13.98 2.55
CA ILE A 420 15.99 15.41 2.30
C ILE A 420 15.97 16.22 3.60
N ASN A 421 16.88 17.18 3.70
CA ASN A 421 16.95 18.13 4.81
C ASN A 421 15.87 19.25 4.67
N ASN A 422 14.87 19.26 5.56
CA ASN A 422 13.77 20.24 5.73
C ASN A 422 13.41 21.07 4.46
N PRO A 423 12.81 20.48 3.41
CA PRO A 423 12.39 21.22 2.22
C PRO A 423 11.18 22.15 2.48
N PRO A 424 10.99 23.22 1.66
CA PRO A 424 11.89 23.67 0.59
C PRO A 424 13.10 24.47 1.09
N TYR A 425 13.01 25.12 2.25
CA TYR A 425 14.11 25.90 2.81
C TYR A 425 14.70 25.18 4.03
N SER A 426 15.91 24.62 3.91
CA SER A 426 16.60 23.99 5.03
C SER A 426 17.03 25.07 6.04
N TRP A 427 16.22 25.35 7.04
CA TRP A 427 16.45 26.44 7.99
C TRP A 427 17.37 26.08 9.16
N ALA A 428 17.65 24.78 9.36
CA ALA A 428 18.53 24.26 10.39
C ALA A 428 19.82 23.67 9.78
N ASP A 429 20.95 23.97 10.42
CA ASP A 429 22.26 23.36 10.11
C ASP A 429 23.18 23.27 11.35
N GLY A 430 22.66 23.56 12.55
CA GLY A 430 23.40 23.57 13.80
C GLY A 430 24.09 24.91 14.11
N THR A 431 24.08 25.87 13.17
CA THR A 431 24.75 27.18 13.35
C THR A 431 23.79 28.29 13.74
N GLY A 432 22.48 28.13 13.50
CA GLY A 432 21.47 29.17 13.68
C GLY A 432 21.51 30.30 12.65
N GLY A 433 22.50 30.33 11.75
CA GLY A 433 22.72 31.44 10.81
C GLY A 433 21.67 31.58 9.71
N ARG A 434 20.83 30.56 9.51
CA ARG A 434 19.90 30.48 8.37
C ARG A 434 18.48 30.94 8.68
N LEU A 435 18.14 31.11 9.96
CA LEU A 435 16.79 31.52 10.38
C LEU A 435 16.34 32.86 9.79
N THR A 436 17.23 33.87 9.75
CA THR A 436 16.92 35.16 9.13
C THR A 436 16.67 35.02 7.63
N GLY A 437 17.44 34.18 6.93
CA GLY A 437 17.24 33.88 5.52
C GLY A 437 15.90 33.21 5.26
N PHE A 438 15.52 32.26 6.11
CA PHE A 438 14.23 31.57 6.04
C PHE A 438 13.03 32.52 6.22
N THR A 439 13.09 33.40 7.22
CA THR A 439 12.06 34.43 7.44
C THR A 439 11.95 35.36 6.23
N ASN A 440 13.09 35.81 5.68
CA ASN A 440 13.10 36.71 4.52
C ASN A 440 12.56 36.02 3.25
N TYR A 441 12.85 34.74 3.06
CA TYR A 441 12.30 33.94 1.96
C TYR A 441 10.77 33.84 2.03
N SER A 442 10.21 33.70 3.24
CA SER A 442 8.77 33.51 3.48
C SER A 442 7.95 34.81 3.47
N ALA A 443 8.58 35.92 3.87
CA ALA A 443 7.95 37.23 4.06
C ALA A 443 7.12 37.79 2.88
N PRO A 444 7.41 37.50 1.60
CA PRO A 444 6.57 37.96 0.50
C PRO A 444 5.20 37.27 0.38
N TYR A 445 5.01 36.11 1.01
CA TYR A 445 3.87 35.21 0.75
C TYR A 445 2.94 35.03 1.97
N MET A 446 3.48 35.17 3.18
CA MET A 446 2.76 34.97 4.44
C MET A 446 3.15 35.98 5.52
N ASP A 447 2.29 36.15 6.52
CA ASP A 447 2.53 37.00 7.68
C ASP A 447 3.55 36.36 8.64
N VAL A 448 4.82 36.73 8.46
CA VAL A 448 5.92 36.22 9.29
C VAL A 448 5.93 36.76 10.72
N ALA A 449 5.07 37.73 11.04
CA ALA A 449 4.85 38.20 12.41
C ALA A 449 3.69 37.47 13.11
N SER A 450 3.07 36.49 12.44
CA SER A 450 1.96 35.73 13.00
C SER A 450 2.35 35.04 14.32
N PRO A 451 1.49 35.06 15.34
CA PRO A 451 1.72 34.32 16.58
C PRO A 451 1.72 32.80 16.38
N ASN A 452 1.23 32.30 15.25
CA ASN A 452 1.21 30.87 14.91
C ASN A 452 2.55 30.37 14.35
N GLY A 453 3.49 31.28 14.04
CA GLY A 453 4.76 30.94 13.40
C GLY A 453 4.66 30.70 11.89
N ILE A 454 5.82 30.64 11.23
CA ILE A 454 5.96 30.49 9.76
C ILE A 454 5.93 29.04 9.28
N ILE A 455 6.17 28.08 10.19
CA ILE A 455 6.01 26.64 9.92
C ILE A 455 4.62 26.25 10.42
N PRO A 456 3.78 25.61 9.58
CA PRO A 456 2.47 25.15 10.02
C PRO A 456 2.59 24.12 11.14
N THR A 457 1.57 24.04 11.99
CA THR A 457 1.49 23.05 13.05
C THR A 457 0.27 22.17 12.89
N LEU A 458 0.38 20.92 13.32
CA LEU A 458 -0.76 20.00 13.46
C LEU A 458 -1.06 19.82 14.94
N ALA A 459 -2.35 19.81 15.30
CA ALA A 459 -2.77 19.49 16.65
C ALA A 459 -2.39 18.04 17.02
N ALA A 460 -1.86 17.84 18.22
CA ALA A 460 -1.55 16.50 18.74
C ALA A 460 -2.80 15.64 18.98
N THR A 461 -3.98 16.27 19.10
CA THR A 461 -5.29 15.65 19.34
C THR A 461 -6.06 15.36 18.05
N ASN A 462 -5.38 15.32 16.90
CA ASN A 462 -6.04 15.02 15.63
C ASN A 462 -6.57 13.57 15.62
N THR A 463 -7.87 13.44 15.37
CA THR A 463 -8.59 12.15 15.30
C THR A 463 -9.21 12.00 13.94
N TYR A 464 -8.99 10.86 13.26
CA TYR A 464 -9.53 10.62 11.92
C TYR A 464 -11.07 10.73 11.93
N PRO A 465 -11.69 11.38 10.90
CA PRO A 465 -11.08 11.94 9.70
C PRO A 465 -10.73 13.42 9.86
N THR A 466 -10.78 14.00 11.06
CA THR A 466 -10.55 15.42 11.25
C THR A 466 -9.06 15.73 11.36
N LEU A 467 -8.57 16.62 10.50
CA LEU A 467 -7.22 17.17 10.58
C LEU A 467 -7.31 18.66 10.90
N SER A 468 -6.58 19.09 11.91
CA SER A 468 -6.60 20.45 12.43
C SER A 468 -5.21 20.95 12.78
N GLY A 469 -5.03 22.27 12.70
CA GLY A 469 -3.73 22.89 12.84
C GLY A 469 -3.77 24.41 12.71
N THR A 470 -2.59 25.03 12.81
CA THR A 470 -2.40 26.48 12.62
C THR A 470 -1.36 26.78 11.54
N PHE A 471 -1.43 27.99 11.00
CA PHE A 471 -0.51 28.49 10.00
C PHE A 471 -0.40 30.03 10.05
N ALA A 472 0.65 30.60 9.48
CA ALA A 472 0.74 32.04 9.24
C ALA A 472 -0.23 32.45 8.11
N PRO A 473 -1.14 33.41 8.30
CA PRO A 473 -2.03 33.86 7.23
C PRO A 473 -1.28 34.33 5.98
N GLY A 474 -1.82 34.04 4.80
CA GLY A 474 -1.31 34.55 3.53
C GLY A 474 -1.54 36.05 3.38
N ILE A 475 -0.67 36.74 2.65
CA ILE A 475 -0.71 38.20 2.47
C ILE A 475 -0.77 38.62 1.00
N GLY A 476 -1.13 39.89 0.77
CA GLY A 476 -1.20 40.46 -0.58
C GLY A 476 -2.16 39.68 -1.46
N ILE A 477 -1.66 39.16 -2.59
CA ILE A 477 -2.45 38.31 -3.50
C ILE A 477 -2.46 36.83 -3.08
N TYR A 478 -1.55 36.38 -2.22
CA TYR A 478 -1.35 34.97 -1.87
C TYR A 478 -2.29 34.47 -0.76
N THR A 479 -3.60 34.72 -0.93
CA THR A 479 -4.61 34.46 0.09
C THR A 479 -5.47 33.23 -0.19
N ASN A 480 -5.28 32.56 -1.34
CA ASN A 480 -5.89 31.25 -1.57
C ASN A 480 -5.02 30.19 -0.87
N ILE A 481 -5.55 29.63 0.22
CA ILE A 481 -4.80 28.69 1.07
C ILE A 481 -5.25 27.26 0.80
N THR A 482 -4.28 26.38 0.59
CA THR A 482 -4.50 24.93 0.53
C THR A 482 -3.53 24.21 1.46
N ILE A 483 -4.00 23.13 2.07
CA ILE A 483 -3.22 22.22 2.91
C ILE A 483 -2.94 20.98 2.09
N ASP A 484 -1.67 20.75 1.76
CA ASP A 484 -1.24 19.49 1.18
C ASP A 484 -0.86 18.55 2.32
N VAL A 485 -1.44 17.35 2.30
CA VAL A 485 -1.21 16.30 3.29
C VAL A 485 -0.24 15.27 2.72
N TYR A 486 0.70 14.85 3.55
CA TYR A 486 1.68 13.82 3.21
C TYR A 486 1.80 12.78 4.32
N GLN A 487 2.05 11.54 3.93
CA GLN A 487 2.61 10.54 4.84
C GLN A 487 4.08 10.90 5.09
N LEU A 488 4.48 10.95 6.35
CA LEU A 488 5.85 11.28 6.76
C LEU A 488 6.87 10.31 6.14
N ASP A 489 8.06 10.80 5.80
CA ASP A 489 9.26 9.96 5.67
C ASP A 489 9.82 9.59 7.06
N PRO A 490 9.62 8.35 7.55
CA PRO A 490 10.11 7.96 8.86
C PRO A 490 11.64 7.91 8.91
N GLU A 491 12.32 7.66 7.78
CA GLU A 491 13.77 7.55 7.75
C GLU A 491 14.41 8.93 7.96
N GLY A 492 14.02 9.93 7.17
CA GLY A 492 14.48 11.31 7.36
C GLY A 492 14.09 11.89 8.73
N TRP A 493 12.93 11.49 9.25
CA TRP A 493 12.52 11.86 10.60
C TRP A 493 13.49 11.32 11.66
N GLU A 494 13.78 10.01 11.68
CA GLU A 494 14.69 9.46 12.69
C GLU A 494 16.13 9.91 12.49
N ASN A 495 16.61 9.97 11.23
CA ASN A 495 17.95 10.43 10.90
C ASN A 495 18.19 11.89 11.32
N GLY A 496 17.23 12.80 11.10
CA GLY A 496 17.38 14.20 11.49
C GLY A 496 17.56 14.37 13.01
N LYS A 497 16.88 13.54 13.83
CA LYS A 497 16.99 13.61 15.28
C LYS A 497 18.40 13.34 15.79
N THR A 498 19.19 12.52 15.09
CA THR A 498 20.53 12.13 15.55
C THR A 498 21.53 13.28 15.48
N LEU A 499 21.22 14.35 14.73
CA LEU A 499 22.10 15.51 14.57
C LEU A 499 22.06 16.46 15.77
N ALA A 500 20.99 16.40 16.56
CA ALA A 500 20.82 17.21 17.77
C ALA A 500 21.04 18.72 17.56
N TRP A 501 20.58 19.26 16.43
CA TRP A 501 20.69 20.69 16.11
C TRP A 501 19.81 21.53 17.02
N SER A 502 20.36 22.63 17.54
CA SER A 502 19.67 23.50 18.52
C SER A 502 18.43 24.16 17.93
N GLU A 503 18.41 24.42 16.63
CA GLU A 503 17.25 24.98 15.94
C GLU A 503 16.07 23.99 15.91
N MET A 504 16.33 22.68 16.00
CA MET A 504 15.33 21.61 15.98
C MET A 504 14.96 21.09 17.38
N GLN A 505 15.46 21.74 18.44
CA GLN A 505 15.20 21.33 19.81
C GLN A 505 13.80 21.76 20.27
N ASN A 506 13.05 20.81 20.85
CA ASN A 506 11.77 21.05 21.48
C ASN A 506 11.93 21.60 22.91
N PRO A 507 10.89 22.23 23.49
CA PRO A 507 10.93 22.75 24.86
C PRO A 507 11.22 21.68 25.94
N ASP A 508 10.94 20.41 25.66
CA ASP A 508 11.23 19.28 26.54
C ASP A 508 12.67 18.74 26.38
N SER A 509 13.52 19.44 25.63
CA SER A 509 14.90 19.08 25.26
C SER A 509 15.03 17.92 24.27
N SER A 510 13.94 17.33 23.78
CA SER A 510 13.98 16.38 22.65
C SER A 510 14.30 17.10 21.35
N PHE A 511 14.69 16.36 20.30
CA PHE A 511 14.97 16.92 18.98
C PHE A 511 13.96 16.41 17.96
N ASN A 512 13.54 17.30 17.05
CA ASN A 512 12.77 16.94 15.87
C ASN A 512 13.67 16.38 14.76
N GLY A 513 13.05 15.66 13.83
CA GLY A 513 13.67 15.15 12.62
C GLY A 513 13.42 16.02 11.40
N PHE A 514 13.83 15.52 10.23
CA PHE A 514 13.48 16.17 8.97
C PHE A 514 12.02 15.90 8.61
N SER A 515 11.17 16.89 8.86
CA SER A 515 9.79 16.86 8.39
C SER A 515 9.76 16.91 6.86
N GLN A 516 9.31 15.83 6.23
CA GLN A 516 9.12 15.72 4.79
C GLN A 516 8.13 14.60 4.44
N GLY A 517 7.50 14.70 3.28
CA GLY A 517 6.51 13.72 2.82
C GLY A 517 7.11 12.64 1.93
N LYS A 518 7.03 11.36 2.35
CA LYS A 518 7.38 10.20 1.50
C LYS A 518 6.28 9.86 0.50
N LYS A 519 5.02 10.19 0.79
CA LYS A 519 3.89 9.97 -0.11
C LYS A 519 2.96 11.17 -0.02
N TYR A 520 2.63 11.75 -1.17
CA TYR A 520 1.55 12.73 -1.27
C TYR A 520 0.20 12.03 -1.07
N VAL A 521 -0.63 12.59 -0.19
CA VAL A 521 -1.93 12.02 0.18
C VAL A 521 -3.05 12.77 -0.53
N GLY A 522 -3.00 14.10 -0.53
CA GLY A 522 -4.06 14.94 -1.12
C GLY A 522 -3.97 16.40 -0.69
N THR A 523 -4.88 17.22 -1.21
CA THR A 523 -4.96 18.66 -0.96
C THR A 523 -6.35 19.05 -0.47
N ILE A 524 -6.43 20.01 0.46
CA ILE A 524 -7.68 20.55 0.99
C ILE A 524 -7.62 22.08 1.00
N ALA A 525 -8.59 22.76 0.37
CA ALA A 525 -8.70 24.22 0.44
C ALA A 525 -9.25 24.68 1.79
N VAL A 526 -8.67 25.76 2.34
CA VAL A 526 -9.06 26.31 3.64
C VAL A 526 -9.16 27.84 3.60
N PRO A 527 -10.00 28.46 4.45
CA PRO A 527 -10.02 29.90 4.61
C PRO A 527 -8.68 30.45 5.11
N ASN A 528 -8.30 31.66 4.69
CA ASN A 528 -7.09 32.34 5.15
C ASN A 528 -7.27 32.96 6.56
N THR A 529 -7.48 32.12 7.56
CA THR A 529 -7.78 32.52 8.95
C THR A 529 -6.64 32.25 9.93
N GLY A 530 -5.53 31.66 9.46
CA GLY A 530 -4.40 31.24 10.29
C GLY A 530 -4.63 29.93 11.08
N SER A 531 -5.76 29.27 10.88
CA SER A 531 -6.06 27.96 11.45
C SER A 531 -6.99 27.17 10.54
N PHE A 532 -6.95 25.84 10.65
CA PHE A 532 -7.83 24.95 9.92
C PHE A 532 -8.32 23.81 10.79
N SER A 533 -9.52 23.32 10.46
CA SER A 533 -10.09 22.07 10.93
C SER A 533 -10.90 21.51 9.77
N VAL A 534 -10.38 20.46 9.14
CA VAL A 534 -10.91 19.93 7.89
C VAL A 534 -11.26 18.46 8.02
N ASN A 535 -12.26 18.04 7.26
CA ASN A 535 -12.60 16.64 7.09
C ASN A 535 -11.72 16.05 5.98
N ALA A 536 -10.89 15.08 6.34
CA ALA A 536 -9.99 14.33 5.46
C ALA A 536 -10.55 12.94 5.10
N SER A 537 -11.87 12.74 5.23
CA SER A 537 -12.51 11.49 4.78
C SER A 537 -12.25 11.27 3.29
N GLY A 538 -11.87 10.04 2.94
CA GLY A 538 -11.46 9.68 1.58
C GLY A 538 -9.98 9.90 1.27
N LEU A 539 -9.21 10.54 2.15
CA LEU A 539 -7.75 10.53 2.08
C LEU A 539 -7.20 9.26 2.73
N ASP A 540 -6.28 8.59 2.04
CA ASP A 540 -5.52 7.44 2.55
C ASP A 540 -4.19 7.92 3.14
N PHE A 541 -4.14 8.08 4.47
CA PHE A 541 -2.91 8.49 5.15
C PHE A 541 -1.82 7.42 5.13
N GLY A 542 -2.13 6.20 4.66
CA GLY A 542 -1.18 5.09 4.66
C GLY A 542 -0.87 4.63 6.09
N LEU A 543 0.42 4.35 6.34
CA LEU A 543 0.90 3.85 7.63
C LEU A 543 1.84 4.87 8.29
N GLY A 544 1.58 5.21 9.55
CA GLY A 544 2.43 6.08 10.34
C GLY A 544 1.93 7.51 10.42
N ALA A 545 2.85 8.41 10.76
CA ALA A 545 2.51 9.80 11.02
C ALA A 545 2.27 10.59 9.73
N VAL A 546 1.48 11.66 9.84
CA VAL A 546 1.22 12.60 8.75
C VAL A 546 1.90 13.93 9.02
N THR A 547 2.32 14.61 7.96
CA THR A 547 2.83 16.00 7.98
C THR A 547 2.12 16.79 6.88
N VAL A 548 2.08 18.11 7.01
CA VAL A 548 1.43 18.99 6.03
C VAL A 548 2.33 20.11 5.57
N THR A 549 2.09 20.60 4.36
CA THR A 549 2.54 21.92 3.93
C THR A 549 1.35 22.84 3.70
N VAL A 550 1.54 24.13 3.93
CA VAL A 550 0.57 25.16 3.55
C VAL A 550 1.02 25.82 2.27
N ASN A 551 0.10 25.93 1.33
CA ASN A 551 0.34 26.52 0.02
C ASN A 551 -0.41 27.85 -0.10
N TYR A 552 0.36 28.89 -0.41
CA TYR A 552 -0.09 30.27 -0.53
C TYR A 552 -0.16 30.61 -2.02
N SER A 553 -1.39 30.73 -2.55
CA SER A 553 -1.60 30.92 -3.98
C SER A 553 -2.23 32.25 -4.32
N ALA A 554 -1.69 32.91 -5.34
CA ALA A 554 -2.32 34.08 -5.95
C ALA A 554 -3.47 33.73 -6.91
N ASP A 555 -3.59 32.45 -7.26
CA ASP A 555 -4.58 31.92 -8.18
C ASP A 555 -5.48 30.90 -7.46
N PRO A 556 -6.72 30.65 -7.95
CA PRO A 556 -7.57 29.60 -7.42
C PRO A 556 -6.89 28.22 -7.45
N ALA A 557 -7.26 27.34 -6.52
CA ALA A 557 -6.80 25.95 -6.52
C ALA A 557 -7.17 25.25 -7.84
N GLY A 558 -6.27 24.40 -8.34
CA GLY A 558 -6.44 23.71 -9.63
C GLY A 558 -6.07 24.54 -10.87
N THR A 559 -5.51 25.75 -10.69
CA THR A 559 -5.01 26.55 -11.83
C THR A 559 -3.73 25.94 -12.39
N THR A 560 -3.72 25.59 -13.68
CA THR A 560 -2.50 25.17 -14.39
C THR A 560 -1.39 26.20 -14.23
N LYS A 561 -0.21 25.76 -13.78
CA LYS A 561 0.96 26.60 -13.48
C LYS A 561 0.63 27.77 -12.53
N GLY A 562 -0.24 27.53 -11.55
CA GLY A 562 -0.66 28.51 -10.56
C GLY A 562 0.53 29.15 -9.83
N ARG A 563 0.37 30.43 -9.45
CA ARG A 563 1.40 31.19 -8.72
C ARG A 563 1.34 30.83 -7.23
N VAL A 564 1.91 29.67 -6.92
CA VAL A 564 1.91 29.08 -5.58
C VAL A 564 3.28 29.18 -4.92
N HIS A 565 3.30 29.45 -3.62
CA HIS A 565 4.44 29.27 -2.74
C HIS A 565 4.11 28.21 -1.67
N THR A 566 4.98 27.22 -1.48
CA THR A 566 4.81 26.16 -0.47
C THR A 566 5.64 26.47 0.77
N SER A 567 5.04 26.36 1.96
CA SER A 567 5.75 26.41 3.24
C SER A 567 6.69 25.21 3.44
N ASN A 568 7.54 25.26 4.47
CA ASN A 568 8.12 24.04 5.01
C ASN A 568 7.05 23.11 5.61
N PHE A 569 7.40 21.83 5.73
CA PHE A 569 6.55 20.82 6.35
C PHE A 569 6.36 21.04 7.85
N SER A 570 5.17 20.76 8.35
CA SER A 570 4.87 20.74 9.78
C SER A 570 5.62 19.64 10.51
N THR A 571 5.81 19.78 11.82
CA THR A 571 6.09 18.61 12.67
C THR A 571 4.99 17.56 12.44
N PRO A 572 5.35 16.29 12.22
CA PRO A 572 4.38 15.23 11.97
C PRO A 572 3.62 14.84 13.23
N VAL A 573 2.38 14.34 13.04
CA VAL A 573 1.56 13.79 14.14
C VAL A 573 1.03 12.41 13.78
N ASN A 574 0.87 11.56 14.80
CA ASN A 574 0.07 10.35 14.66
C ASN A 574 -1.40 10.75 14.72
N VAL A 575 -2.17 10.38 13.69
CA VAL A 575 -3.62 10.60 13.71
C VAL A 575 -4.26 9.50 14.56
N LEU A 576 -5.07 9.90 15.53
CA LEU A 576 -5.75 8.98 16.44
C LEU A 576 -6.94 8.32 15.74
N PRO A 577 -7.28 7.05 16.05
CA PRO A 577 -8.48 6.41 15.56
C PRO A 577 -9.76 7.14 16.03
N GLY A 578 -10.70 7.38 15.12
CA GLY A 578 -12.05 7.81 15.48
C GLY A 578 -12.98 6.63 15.74
N GLY A 579 -14.25 6.89 16.05
CA GLY A 579 -15.30 5.84 16.10
C GLY A 579 -15.64 5.27 14.72
N ALA A 580 -16.47 4.24 14.64
CA ALA A 580 -16.85 3.58 13.37
C ALA A 580 -17.33 4.53 12.25
N SER A 581 -18.04 5.61 12.59
CA SER A 581 -18.51 6.61 11.63
C SER A 581 -17.37 7.42 10.97
N SER A 582 -16.21 7.51 11.61
CA SER A 582 -15.04 8.22 11.07
C SER A 582 -14.54 7.60 9.75
N VAL A 583 -14.70 6.29 9.61
CA VAL A 583 -14.30 5.51 8.44
C VAL A 583 -15.51 5.13 7.57
N GLY A 584 -16.61 5.87 7.70
CA GLY A 584 -17.81 5.71 6.87
C GLY A 584 -18.69 4.51 7.22
N LEU A 585 -18.46 3.85 8.37
CA LEU A 585 -19.28 2.73 8.83
C LEU A 585 -20.47 3.20 9.67
N THR A 586 -21.53 2.41 9.68
CA THR A 586 -22.71 2.66 10.51
C THR A 586 -22.93 1.54 11.51
N HIS A 587 -23.44 1.87 12.69
CA HIS A 587 -23.93 0.88 13.65
C HIS A 587 -25.25 0.30 13.15
N VAL A 588 -25.23 -0.95 12.68
CA VAL A 588 -26.43 -1.74 12.39
C VAL A 588 -27.14 -2.12 13.69
N VAL A 589 -26.34 -2.39 14.72
CA VAL A 589 -26.77 -2.60 16.11
C VAL A 589 -25.77 -1.89 17.01
N ASN A 590 -26.25 -0.96 17.83
CA ASN A 590 -25.44 -0.32 18.88
C ASN A 590 -24.97 -1.37 19.91
N ASP A 591 -24.14 -0.96 20.86
CA ASP A 591 -23.58 -1.90 21.83
C ASP A 591 -24.68 -2.59 22.64
N VAL A 592 -24.60 -3.91 22.69
CA VAL A 592 -25.53 -4.80 23.40
C VAL A 592 -24.77 -5.51 24.51
N ALA A 593 -25.07 -5.18 25.76
CA ALA A 593 -24.55 -5.91 26.90
C ALA A 593 -25.25 -7.27 27.05
N LEU A 594 -24.50 -8.31 27.39
CA LEU A 594 -24.96 -9.62 27.80
C LEU A 594 -24.73 -9.75 29.31
N TRP A 595 -25.81 -9.74 30.09
CA TRP A 595 -25.74 -9.59 31.55
C TRP A 595 -26.75 -10.48 32.27
N TYR A 596 -26.54 -10.66 33.58
CA TYR A 596 -27.40 -11.49 34.42
C TYR A 596 -28.23 -10.65 35.38
N ASN A 597 -29.55 -10.84 35.34
CA ASN A 597 -30.49 -10.24 36.27
C ASN A 597 -30.54 -11.07 37.55
N GLY A 598 -29.86 -10.61 38.60
CA GLY A 598 -29.76 -11.31 39.88
C GLY A 598 -31.08 -11.38 40.64
N THR A 599 -31.95 -10.38 40.47
CA THR A 599 -33.27 -10.38 41.12
C THR A 599 -34.25 -11.32 40.41
N GLY A 600 -34.20 -11.36 39.08
CA GLY A 600 -35.04 -12.20 38.25
C GLY A 600 -34.54 -13.63 38.05
N SER A 601 -33.26 -13.89 38.34
CA SER A 601 -32.57 -15.17 38.12
C SER A 601 -32.59 -15.64 36.65
N TYR A 602 -32.18 -14.76 35.73
CA TYR A 602 -32.03 -15.10 34.31
C TYR A 602 -30.97 -14.25 33.59
N ALA A 603 -30.36 -14.83 32.55
CA ALA A 603 -29.49 -14.12 31.61
C ALA A 603 -30.31 -13.35 30.56
N THR A 604 -29.87 -12.14 30.21
CA THR A 604 -30.55 -11.24 29.27
C THR A 604 -29.56 -10.40 28.46
N ASN A 605 -30.07 -9.67 27.47
CA ASN A 605 -29.29 -8.79 26.60
C ASN A 605 -29.85 -7.36 26.53
N GLY A 606 -29.00 -6.41 26.15
CA GLY A 606 -29.37 -5.00 25.91
C GLY A 606 -29.27 -4.14 27.16
N PHE A 607 -30.27 -3.28 27.39
CA PHE A 607 -30.32 -2.33 28.50
C PHE A 607 -29.99 -2.99 29.84
N VAL A 608 -29.04 -2.42 30.58
CA VAL A 608 -28.62 -2.92 31.88
C VAL A 608 -29.33 -2.15 32.99
N ASN A 609 -30.17 -2.85 33.76
CA ASN A 609 -30.68 -2.32 35.01
C ASN A 609 -29.61 -2.49 36.10
N LEU A 610 -28.89 -1.42 36.39
CA LEU A 610 -27.74 -1.43 37.30
C LEU A 610 -28.07 -2.01 38.69
N ALA A 611 -29.28 -1.75 39.20
CA ALA A 611 -29.70 -2.25 40.51
C ALA A 611 -29.95 -3.77 40.55
N GLN A 612 -30.09 -4.40 39.38
CA GLN A 612 -30.38 -5.82 39.23
C GLN A 612 -29.21 -6.59 38.60
N GLN A 613 -28.17 -5.90 38.14
CA GLN A 613 -27.01 -6.53 37.50
C GLN A 613 -26.18 -7.28 38.54
N THR A 614 -25.86 -8.54 38.24
CA THR A 614 -24.86 -9.30 39.01
C THR A 614 -23.49 -9.14 38.35
N ALA A 615 -22.46 -8.84 39.15
CA ALA A 615 -21.08 -8.75 38.68
C ALA A 615 -20.58 -10.11 38.17
N THR A 616 -19.75 -10.11 37.12
CA THR A 616 -19.19 -11.34 36.55
C THR A 616 -18.12 -11.95 37.48
N LEU A 617 -17.79 -13.23 37.31
CA LEU A 617 -16.79 -13.93 38.13
C LEU A 617 -15.41 -14.04 37.47
N GLY A 618 -14.98 -13.06 36.67
CA GLY A 618 -13.69 -13.18 35.97
C GLY A 618 -13.71 -14.27 34.91
N ASN A 619 -14.75 -14.28 34.08
CA ASN A 619 -14.96 -15.32 33.04
C ASN A 619 -13.94 -15.23 31.90
N TRP A 620 -13.92 -16.12 30.92
CA TRP A 620 -13.13 -15.86 29.70
C TRP A 620 -13.91 -14.95 28.75
N GLU A 621 -13.25 -14.54 27.67
CA GLU A 621 -13.79 -13.62 26.68
C GLU A 621 -14.96 -14.22 25.90
N PRO A 622 -15.85 -13.38 25.35
CA PRO A 622 -16.89 -13.86 24.44
C PRO A 622 -16.27 -14.50 23.21
N TYR A 623 -16.96 -15.50 22.66
CA TYR A 623 -16.60 -16.11 21.38
C TYR A 623 -17.73 -15.90 20.40
N ILE A 624 -17.35 -15.54 19.17
CA ILE A 624 -18.30 -15.21 18.12
C ILE A 624 -17.99 -15.98 16.84
N ASP A 625 -19.05 -16.35 16.13
CA ASP A 625 -18.99 -16.83 14.76
C ASP A 625 -20.26 -16.43 13.98
N VAL A 626 -20.30 -16.74 12.70
CA VAL A 626 -21.44 -16.47 11.81
C VAL A 626 -22.16 -17.75 11.42
N LEU A 627 -23.49 -17.72 11.46
CA LEU A 627 -24.36 -18.75 10.91
C LEU A 627 -24.87 -18.30 9.53
N GLY A 628 -24.43 -19.00 8.50
CA GLY A 628 -24.66 -18.66 7.10
C GLY A 628 -24.16 -17.25 6.80
N ASP A 629 -25.08 -16.38 6.41
CA ASP A 629 -24.87 -14.95 6.19
C ASP A 629 -25.91 -14.10 6.93
N SER A 630 -26.65 -14.68 7.89
CA SER A 630 -27.86 -14.06 8.46
C SER A 630 -27.81 -13.78 9.95
N THR A 631 -26.96 -14.46 10.71
CA THR A 631 -27.00 -14.41 12.17
C THR A 631 -25.62 -14.53 12.78
N PHE A 632 -25.26 -13.61 13.66
CA PHE A 632 -24.09 -13.72 14.52
C PHE A 632 -24.44 -14.52 15.77
N LEU A 633 -23.53 -15.42 16.16
CA LEU A 633 -23.63 -16.26 17.34
C LEU A 633 -22.64 -15.72 18.38
N VAL A 634 -23.10 -15.13 19.47
CA VAL A 634 -22.22 -14.60 20.52
C VAL A 634 -22.34 -15.46 21.77
N GLY A 635 -21.40 -16.37 21.96
CA GLY A 635 -21.31 -17.17 23.17
C GLY A 635 -20.77 -16.34 24.33
N PHE A 636 -21.28 -16.59 25.54
CA PHE A 636 -20.83 -15.92 26.75
C PHE A 636 -21.10 -16.75 28.01
N ASN A 637 -20.33 -16.46 29.06
CA ASN A 637 -20.51 -17.05 30.37
C ASN A 637 -21.49 -16.23 31.20
N THR A 638 -22.35 -16.90 31.94
CA THR A 638 -23.33 -16.28 32.82
C THR A 638 -23.62 -17.16 34.04
N PHE A 639 -24.55 -16.75 34.90
CA PHE A 639 -24.93 -17.52 36.08
C PHE A 639 -25.99 -18.56 35.75
N ALA A 640 -25.92 -19.69 36.46
CA ALA A 640 -26.98 -20.69 36.43
C ALA A 640 -28.28 -20.08 36.98
N ASP A 641 -29.39 -20.26 36.24
CA ASP A 641 -30.70 -19.81 36.70
C ASP A 641 -31.15 -20.70 37.89
N ASP A 642 -30.79 -21.99 37.83
CA ASP A 642 -30.92 -22.93 38.95
C ASP A 642 -29.58 -23.09 39.67
N GLN A 643 -29.55 -22.64 40.91
CA GLN A 643 -28.37 -22.71 41.79
C GLN A 643 -28.31 -24.03 42.58
N ASN A 644 -29.19 -25.00 42.29
CA ASN A 644 -29.22 -26.30 42.96
C ASN A 644 -28.60 -27.39 42.07
N PRO A 645 -27.37 -27.85 42.36
CA PRO A 645 -26.80 -28.98 41.65
C PRO A 645 -27.53 -30.29 41.97
N PRO A 646 -27.35 -31.35 41.16
CA PRO A 646 -27.93 -32.66 41.42
C PRO A 646 -27.58 -33.19 42.83
N ALA A 647 -28.55 -33.86 43.47
CA ALA A 647 -28.32 -34.49 44.76
C ALA A 647 -27.17 -35.51 44.68
N GLY A 648 -26.17 -35.35 45.55
CA GLY A 648 -24.97 -36.20 45.58
C GLY A 648 -23.86 -35.81 44.59
N ALA A 649 -23.99 -34.70 43.84
CA ALA A 649 -22.91 -34.18 43.02
C ALA A 649 -21.69 -33.78 43.89
N THR A 650 -20.49 -34.14 43.44
CA THR A 650 -19.23 -33.69 44.04
C THR A 650 -18.80 -32.41 43.35
N ILE A 651 -18.73 -31.31 44.09
CA ILE A 651 -18.46 -29.97 43.55
C ILE A 651 -17.33 -29.33 44.36
N ASP A 652 -16.25 -28.96 43.69
CA ASP A 652 -15.06 -28.39 44.33
C ASP A 652 -15.21 -26.88 44.59
N ALA A 653 -16.04 -26.18 43.81
CA ALA A 653 -16.25 -24.74 43.93
C ALA A 653 -17.63 -24.37 44.52
N PRO A 654 -17.71 -23.36 45.40
CA PRO A 654 -18.98 -22.92 45.97
C PRO A 654 -19.83 -22.11 44.97
N ALA A 655 -21.12 -21.95 45.28
CA ALA A 655 -22.03 -21.03 44.60
C ALA A 655 -21.56 -19.56 44.73
N PRO A 656 -21.97 -18.65 43.81
CA PRO A 656 -22.91 -18.87 42.72
C PRO A 656 -22.32 -19.66 41.55
N PHE A 657 -23.10 -20.60 41.04
CA PHE A 657 -22.74 -21.46 39.92
C PHE A 657 -22.95 -20.78 38.57
N GLN A 658 -22.17 -21.20 37.58
CA GLN A 658 -22.18 -20.68 36.23
C GLN A 658 -22.76 -21.64 35.21
N ARG A 659 -23.18 -21.05 34.09
CA ARG A 659 -23.54 -21.71 32.85
C ARG A 659 -23.01 -20.93 31.64
N PHE A 660 -23.20 -21.50 30.47
CA PHE A 660 -22.95 -20.82 29.20
C PHE A 660 -24.27 -20.54 28.49
N ALA A 661 -24.31 -19.43 27.77
CA ALA A 661 -25.43 -19.02 26.94
C ALA A 661 -24.90 -18.48 25.61
N VAL A 662 -25.78 -18.41 24.61
CA VAL A 662 -25.47 -17.87 23.28
C VAL A 662 -26.50 -16.83 22.91
N ALA A 663 -26.08 -15.67 22.47
CA ALA A 663 -26.97 -14.67 21.88
C ALA A 663 -27.02 -14.85 20.37
N PHE A 664 -28.24 -14.87 19.82
CA PHE A 664 -28.49 -14.88 18.38
C PHE A 664 -28.82 -13.46 17.94
N GLN A 665 -27.89 -12.80 17.24
CA GLN A 665 -28.09 -11.46 16.69
C GLN A 665 -28.29 -11.54 15.18
N PRO A 666 -29.47 -11.19 14.64
CA PRO A 666 -29.63 -11.03 13.20
C PRO A 666 -28.59 -10.05 12.63
N ALA A 667 -27.88 -10.48 11.58
CA ALA A 667 -26.76 -9.71 11.01
C ALA A 667 -27.24 -8.37 10.42
N ALA A 668 -28.39 -8.37 9.75
CA ALA A 668 -29.03 -7.18 9.19
C ALA A 668 -29.69 -6.26 10.26
N GLY A 669 -29.45 -6.52 11.54
CA GLY A 669 -30.07 -5.80 12.66
C GLY A 669 -31.42 -6.37 13.08
N GLY A 670 -31.95 -5.86 14.20
CA GLY A 670 -33.15 -6.38 14.86
C GLY A 670 -32.86 -6.93 16.26
N ALA A 671 -33.92 -7.34 16.97
CA ALA A 671 -33.81 -7.81 18.34
C ALA A 671 -33.08 -9.15 18.42
N ALA A 672 -32.02 -9.21 19.23
CA ALA A 672 -31.36 -10.45 19.57
C ALA A 672 -32.19 -11.29 20.56
N LYS A 673 -31.87 -12.58 20.62
CA LYS A 673 -32.48 -13.53 21.55
C LYS A 673 -31.41 -14.37 22.24
N ILE A 674 -31.58 -14.61 23.54
CA ILE A 674 -30.74 -15.54 24.30
C ILE A 674 -31.21 -16.98 24.08
N GLY A 675 -30.27 -17.82 23.66
CA GLY A 675 -30.37 -19.27 23.59
C GLY A 675 -29.45 -19.96 24.58
N GLU A 676 -29.43 -21.28 24.49
CA GLU A 676 -28.77 -22.15 25.46
C GLU A 676 -27.57 -22.85 24.82
N HIS A 677 -26.49 -23.04 25.58
CA HIS A 677 -25.40 -23.91 25.11
C HIS A 677 -25.81 -25.37 25.07
N PHE A 678 -26.59 -25.81 26.06
CA PHE A 678 -26.92 -27.22 26.21
C PHE A 678 -28.41 -27.46 26.44
N TYR A 679 -28.89 -28.57 25.91
CA TYR A 679 -30.20 -29.16 26.15
C TYR A 679 -29.99 -30.57 26.69
N THR A 680 -30.81 -30.94 27.66
CA THR A 680 -30.84 -32.28 28.24
C THR A 680 -31.22 -33.34 27.20
N ASP A 681 -31.03 -34.62 27.54
CA ASP A 681 -31.41 -35.71 26.65
C ASP A 681 -32.92 -35.80 26.39
N ALA A 682 -33.75 -35.18 27.24
CA ALA A 682 -35.18 -35.04 27.01
C ALA A 682 -35.52 -33.89 26.04
N GLY A 683 -34.53 -33.13 25.57
CA GLY A 683 -34.72 -31.98 24.67
C GLY A 683 -35.14 -30.69 25.40
N ALA A 684 -35.03 -30.63 26.73
CA ALA A 684 -35.32 -29.41 27.50
C ALA A 684 -34.07 -28.52 27.65
N PRO A 685 -34.19 -27.18 27.57
CA PRO A 685 -33.14 -26.21 27.92
C PRO A 685 -32.43 -26.55 29.23
N TYR A 686 -31.10 -26.54 29.24
CA TYR A 686 -30.32 -26.73 30.46
C TYR A 686 -29.79 -25.39 31.00
N ARG A 687 -30.23 -25.02 32.20
CA ARG A 687 -29.88 -23.74 32.86
C ARG A 687 -29.26 -23.88 34.24
N GLY A 688 -28.85 -25.10 34.60
CA GLY A 688 -28.18 -25.41 35.87
C GLY A 688 -26.65 -25.26 35.81
N PRO A 689 -25.93 -25.68 36.87
CA PRO A 689 -24.48 -25.60 36.96
C PRO A 689 -23.77 -26.43 35.87
N VAL A 690 -22.94 -25.78 35.04
CA VAL A 690 -22.31 -26.45 33.88
C VAL A 690 -20.98 -27.14 34.21
N ASN A 691 -20.28 -26.69 35.26
CA ASN A 691 -18.96 -27.19 35.65
C ASN A 691 -18.94 -27.38 37.17
N TYR A 692 -18.49 -28.53 37.67
CA TYR A 692 -18.47 -28.82 39.11
C TYR A 692 -17.13 -28.51 39.78
N ARG A 693 -16.09 -28.21 39.00
CA ARG A 693 -14.76 -27.90 39.52
C ARG A 693 -14.56 -26.42 39.82
N ARG A 694 -14.95 -25.54 38.90
CA ARG A 694 -14.69 -24.10 39.00
C ARG A 694 -15.85 -23.28 38.44
N GLN A 695 -16.11 -22.13 39.08
CA GLN A 695 -17.15 -21.17 38.68
C GLN A 695 -16.56 -19.85 38.14
N ASN A 696 -15.27 -19.85 37.83
CA ASN A 696 -14.60 -18.75 37.14
C ASN A 696 -13.75 -19.32 36.02
N GLY A 697 -13.48 -18.48 35.02
CA GLY A 697 -12.57 -18.85 33.95
C GLY A 697 -12.95 -20.14 33.21
N ASN A 698 -14.23 -20.42 32.94
CA ASN A 698 -14.63 -21.55 32.08
C ASN A 698 -14.74 -21.11 30.60
N PRO A 699 -13.91 -21.59 29.66
CA PRO A 699 -14.00 -21.16 28.26
C PRO A 699 -15.17 -21.84 27.54
N GLN A 700 -16.12 -21.02 27.05
CA GLN A 700 -17.15 -21.42 26.11
C GLN A 700 -16.70 -21.14 24.66
N ARG A 701 -17.26 -21.86 23.69
CA ARG A 701 -17.10 -21.60 22.25
C ARG A 701 -18.42 -21.80 21.52
N VAL A 702 -18.52 -21.14 20.36
CA VAL A 702 -19.58 -21.35 19.38
C VAL A 702 -18.99 -21.32 17.97
N ALA A 703 -19.53 -22.13 17.07
CA ALA A 703 -19.21 -22.09 15.66
C ALA A 703 -20.45 -22.31 14.80
N GLY A 704 -20.60 -21.48 13.78
CA GLY A 704 -21.71 -21.55 12.84
C GLY A 704 -21.30 -22.20 11.53
N ASP A 705 -22.25 -22.87 10.89
CA ASP A 705 -22.07 -23.29 9.51
C ASP A 705 -22.13 -22.06 8.60
N LYS A 706 -20.99 -21.67 8.03
CA LYS A 706 -20.87 -20.46 7.19
C LYS A 706 -21.44 -20.64 5.77
N ARG A 707 -21.93 -21.83 5.42
CA ARG A 707 -22.50 -22.08 4.09
C ARG A 707 -23.76 -21.25 3.92
N PHE A 708 -23.96 -20.73 2.71
CA PHE A 708 -25.10 -19.89 2.40
C PHE A 708 -26.44 -20.58 2.78
N GLY A 709 -27.24 -19.93 3.62
CA GLY A 709 -28.54 -20.44 4.09
C GLY A 709 -28.48 -21.59 5.10
N ALA A 710 -27.31 -21.91 5.66
CA ALA A 710 -27.21 -22.93 6.68
C ALA A 710 -27.89 -22.53 8.00
N ALA A 711 -28.39 -23.53 8.72
CA ALA A 711 -29.10 -23.35 9.98
C ALA A 711 -28.40 -24.01 11.18
N ASN A 712 -27.37 -24.81 10.93
CA ASN A 712 -26.72 -25.60 11.98
C ASN A 712 -25.56 -24.86 12.62
N PHE A 713 -25.46 -24.93 13.94
CA PHE A 713 -24.32 -24.43 14.69
C PHE A 713 -23.98 -25.39 15.83
N ILE A 714 -22.79 -25.24 16.40
CA ILE A 714 -22.28 -26.06 17.48
C ILE A 714 -21.82 -25.17 18.63
N THR A 715 -22.15 -25.57 19.85
CA THR A 715 -21.67 -24.97 21.09
C THR A 715 -20.69 -25.92 21.75
N ALA A 716 -19.68 -25.37 22.41
CA ALA A 716 -18.72 -26.13 23.21
C ALA A 716 -18.40 -25.42 24.52
N GLY A 717 -17.94 -26.17 25.50
CA GLY A 717 -17.40 -25.59 26.73
C GLY A 717 -16.82 -26.64 27.67
N GLU A 718 -15.99 -26.18 28.59
CA GLU A 718 -15.41 -27.01 29.65
C GLU A 718 -16.48 -27.25 30.72
N SER A 719 -16.95 -28.48 30.81
CA SER A 719 -18.14 -28.85 31.57
C SER A 719 -17.95 -30.12 32.41
N SER A 720 -18.94 -30.42 33.25
CA SER A 720 -19.08 -31.69 33.98
C SER A 720 -20.41 -32.38 33.66
N LEU A 721 -21.02 -32.10 32.50
CA LEU A 721 -22.39 -32.53 32.17
C LEU A 721 -22.59 -34.05 32.15
N GLY A 722 -21.56 -34.82 31.80
CA GLY A 722 -21.55 -36.27 31.87
C GLY A 722 -21.61 -36.85 33.29
N GLN A 723 -21.70 -36.02 34.34
CA GLN A 723 -22.04 -36.44 35.71
C GLN A 723 -23.51 -36.16 36.05
N HIS A 724 -24.19 -35.33 35.26
CA HIS A 724 -25.56 -34.92 35.53
C HIS A 724 -26.56 -35.93 34.94
N PRO A 725 -27.55 -36.44 35.72
CA PRO A 725 -28.44 -37.52 35.29
C PRO A 725 -29.21 -37.25 33.99
N SER A 726 -29.53 -35.99 33.70
CA SER A 726 -30.26 -35.58 32.48
C SER A 726 -29.46 -35.70 31.17
N PHE A 727 -28.18 -36.10 31.24
CA PHE A 727 -27.29 -36.31 30.09
C PHE A 727 -26.81 -37.76 29.97
N GLN A 728 -27.46 -38.71 30.67
CA GLN A 728 -27.08 -40.13 30.72
C GLN A 728 -27.92 -41.07 29.83
N SER A 729 -28.73 -40.55 28.91
CA SER A 729 -29.63 -41.35 28.06
C SER A 729 -29.32 -41.23 26.56
N PRO A 730 -28.82 -42.29 25.90
CA PRO A 730 -28.40 -43.58 26.47
C PRO A 730 -27.18 -43.44 27.38
N ALA A 731 -26.88 -44.48 28.17
CA ALA A 731 -25.76 -44.51 29.11
C ALA A 731 -24.41 -44.41 28.37
N ARG A 732 -23.96 -43.18 28.12
CA ARG A 732 -22.79 -42.86 27.29
C ARG A 732 -21.59 -42.37 28.10
N TRP A 733 -21.79 -41.89 29.32
CA TRP A 733 -20.70 -41.39 30.17
C TRP A 733 -20.32 -42.35 31.32
N GLY A 734 -21.32 -43.01 31.93
CA GLY A 734 -21.18 -43.67 33.23
C GLY A 734 -20.19 -44.85 33.34
N ASN A 735 -19.59 -45.32 32.24
CA ASN A 735 -18.61 -46.41 32.25
C ASN A 735 -17.14 -45.93 32.19
N ASN A 736 -16.87 -44.62 32.14
CA ASN A 736 -15.53 -44.08 31.96
C ASN A 736 -15.10 -43.21 33.16
N PRO A 737 -13.96 -43.54 33.83
CA PRO A 737 -13.43 -42.77 34.95
C PRO A 737 -13.18 -41.28 34.69
N SER A 738 -13.00 -40.89 33.42
CA SER A 738 -12.92 -39.48 32.99
C SER A 738 -14.14 -38.65 33.41
N TYR A 739 -15.31 -39.26 33.60
CA TYR A 739 -16.57 -38.56 33.86
C TYR A 739 -17.07 -38.73 35.31
N LEU A 740 -16.17 -38.93 36.27
CA LEU A 740 -16.48 -39.05 37.70
C LEU A 740 -16.09 -37.79 38.50
N GLY A 741 -16.55 -37.73 39.76
CA GLY A 741 -16.13 -36.69 40.72
C GLY A 741 -16.50 -35.28 40.25
N ALA A 742 -15.54 -34.35 40.32
CA ALA A 742 -15.67 -32.99 39.79
C ALA A 742 -14.89 -32.80 38.47
N ASN A 743 -14.60 -33.88 37.74
CA ASN A 743 -13.80 -33.80 36.51
C ASN A 743 -14.43 -32.83 35.50
N ALA A 744 -13.57 -32.01 34.88
CA ALA A 744 -13.93 -31.10 33.81
C ALA A 744 -13.40 -31.59 32.45
N TYR A 745 -14.23 -31.51 31.42
CA TYR A 745 -13.92 -31.97 30.06
C TYR A 745 -14.69 -31.14 29.02
N VAL A 746 -14.18 -31.10 27.80
CA VAL A 746 -14.87 -30.46 26.67
C VAL A 746 -16.15 -31.22 26.37
N THR A 747 -17.26 -30.49 26.35
CA THR A 747 -18.57 -31.00 25.94
C THR A 747 -19.12 -30.15 24.82
N VAL A 748 -19.68 -30.79 23.81
CA VAL A 748 -20.27 -30.13 22.64
C VAL A 748 -21.72 -30.55 22.42
N GLN A 749 -22.51 -29.68 21.80
CA GLN A 749 -23.82 -30.03 21.28
C GLN A 749 -24.13 -29.24 20.01
N THR A 750 -24.77 -29.89 19.05
CA THR A 750 -25.18 -29.26 17.80
C THR A 750 -26.65 -28.89 17.85
N HIS A 751 -26.96 -27.78 17.20
CA HIS A 751 -28.28 -27.16 17.17
C HIS A 751 -28.62 -26.70 15.75
N SER A 752 -29.91 -26.61 15.46
CA SER A 752 -30.42 -25.84 14.32
C SER A 752 -31.10 -24.57 14.81
N LEU A 753 -30.96 -23.48 14.07
CA LEU A 753 -31.64 -22.21 14.31
C LEU A 753 -32.56 -21.86 13.15
N ASP A 754 -33.85 -21.64 13.43
CA ASP A 754 -34.69 -20.88 12.51
C ASP A 754 -34.28 -19.40 12.58
N THR A 755 -33.57 -18.92 11.56
CA THR A 755 -32.98 -17.58 11.54
C THR A 755 -34.02 -16.47 11.38
N ALA A 756 -35.27 -16.79 11.00
CA ALA A 756 -36.36 -15.81 10.93
C ALA A 756 -37.03 -15.59 12.30
N THR A 757 -37.16 -16.63 13.11
CA THR A 757 -37.80 -16.57 14.43
C THR A 757 -36.82 -16.63 15.61
N LEU A 758 -35.54 -16.88 15.33
CA LEU A 758 -34.48 -17.19 16.29
C LEU A 758 -34.86 -18.37 17.21
N THR A 759 -35.54 -19.38 16.67
CA THR A 759 -35.94 -20.58 17.42
C THR A 759 -34.83 -21.63 17.33
N GLN A 760 -34.18 -21.89 18.45
CA GLN A 760 -33.14 -22.91 18.59
C GLN A 760 -33.76 -24.29 18.83
N THR A 761 -33.23 -25.32 18.18
CA THR A 761 -33.60 -26.72 18.41
C THR A 761 -32.33 -27.59 18.52
N PRO A 762 -32.17 -28.43 19.57
CA PRO A 762 -31.05 -29.35 19.66
C PRO A 762 -31.19 -30.47 18.63
N ILE A 763 -30.13 -30.75 17.87
CA ILE A 763 -30.12 -31.82 16.84
C ILE A 763 -29.13 -32.95 17.15
N SER A 764 -28.29 -32.80 18.18
CA SER A 764 -27.54 -33.89 18.83
C SER A 764 -27.80 -33.93 20.34
N LYS A 765 -27.35 -35.01 20.98
CA LYS A 765 -27.12 -35.02 22.44
C LYS A 765 -25.84 -34.26 22.76
N ALA A 766 -25.72 -33.77 23.99
CA ALA A 766 -24.44 -33.28 24.49
C ALA A 766 -23.47 -34.46 24.70
N ILE A 767 -22.26 -34.33 24.17
CA ILE A 767 -21.23 -35.38 24.14
C ILE A 767 -19.83 -34.79 24.38
N ASP A 768 -18.91 -35.62 24.87
CA ASP A 768 -17.47 -35.40 24.68
C ASP A 768 -17.11 -36.02 23.32
N PRO A 769 -16.72 -35.21 22.32
CA PRO A 769 -16.54 -35.69 20.96
C PRO A 769 -15.22 -36.42 20.74
N LEU A 770 -14.28 -36.39 21.70
CA LEU A 770 -12.98 -37.06 21.56
C LEU A 770 -13.01 -38.47 22.13
N TYR A 771 -13.59 -38.64 23.32
CA TYR A 771 -13.52 -39.89 24.06
C TYR A 771 -14.87 -40.40 24.60
N GLY A 772 -15.91 -39.55 24.61
CA GLY A 772 -17.19 -39.82 25.28
C GLY A 772 -17.99 -40.97 24.68
N ASN A 773 -17.85 -41.23 23.38
CA ASN A 773 -18.50 -42.38 22.73
C ASN A 773 -17.55 -43.57 22.53
N PHE A 774 -16.25 -43.43 22.84
CA PHE A 774 -15.21 -44.24 22.20
C PHE A 774 -14.42 -45.13 23.15
N VAL A 775 -14.39 -44.82 24.45
CA VAL A 775 -13.55 -45.60 25.38
C VAL A 775 -14.30 -45.93 26.67
N THR A 776 -14.35 -47.23 26.97
CA THR A 776 -15.05 -47.80 28.14
C THR A 776 -14.18 -47.84 29.40
N ALA A 777 -12.93 -47.36 29.35
CA ALA A 777 -12.03 -47.26 30.51
C ALA A 777 -10.78 -46.40 30.20
N ILE A 778 -10.89 -45.07 30.20
CA ILE A 778 -9.72 -44.19 30.28
C ILE A 778 -9.54 -43.74 31.73
N ALA A 779 -8.37 -43.94 32.30
CA ALA A 779 -7.97 -43.34 33.57
C ALA A 779 -7.13 -42.11 33.26
N PRO A 780 -7.63 -40.88 33.50
CA PRO A 780 -6.88 -39.67 33.17
C PRO A 780 -5.65 -39.51 34.07
N VAL A 781 -4.54 -39.02 33.51
CA VAL A 781 -3.33 -38.66 34.27
C VAL A 781 -3.64 -37.54 35.28
N THR A 782 -4.57 -36.64 34.94
CA THR A 782 -5.11 -35.60 35.83
C THR A 782 -6.59 -35.83 36.18
N GLN A 783 -6.87 -36.18 37.44
CA GLN A 783 -8.22 -36.51 37.93
C GLN A 783 -9.12 -35.31 38.27
N THR A 784 -8.96 -34.16 37.59
CA THR A 784 -9.83 -32.98 37.80
C THR A 784 -10.03 -32.14 36.53
N GLN A 785 -9.07 -32.16 35.61
CA GLN A 785 -9.15 -31.45 34.33
C GLN A 785 -8.68 -32.39 33.23
N VAL A 786 -9.64 -33.09 32.62
CA VAL A 786 -9.40 -34.18 31.66
C VAL A 786 -9.18 -33.64 30.26
N SER A 787 -9.90 -32.58 29.89
CA SER A 787 -9.64 -31.79 28.68
C SER A 787 -10.07 -30.34 28.89
N ARG A 788 -9.51 -29.41 28.10
CA ARG A 788 -9.85 -27.98 28.13
C ARG A 788 -10.31 -27.52 26.76
N THR A 789 -11.18 -26.52 26.75
CA THR A 789 -11.53 -25.77 25.52
C THR A 789 -10.41 -24.80 25.14
N GLY A 790 -9.17 -25.29 25.03
CA GLY A 790 -8.05 -24.53 24.46
C GLY A 790 -8.34 -24.17 23.01
N GLY A 791 -8.64 -25.18 22.18
CA GLY A 791 -9.13 -25.00 20.81
C GLY A 791 -10.60 -24.54 20.73
N ARG A 792 -11.20 -24.72 19.55
CA ARG A 792 -12.62 -24.46 19.29
C ARG A 792 -13.21 -25.46 18.29
N PRO A 793 -14.54 -25.61 18.26
CA PRO A 793 -15.19 -26.21 17.11
C PRO A 793 -15.10 -25.30 15.88
N VAL A 794 -15.07 -25.87 14.69
CA VAL A 794 -15.30 -25.18 13.41
C VAL A 794 -16.15 -26.06 12.50
N VAL A 795 -16.97 -25.44 11.64
CA VAL A 795 -17.76 -26.16 10.64
C VAL A 795 -17.04 -26.13 9.29
N LEU A 796 -16.85 -27.31 8.69
CA LEU A 796 -16.16 -27.50 7.43
C LEU A 796 -17.08 -27.19 6.23
N ASP A 797 -16.49 -26.99 5.05
CA ASP A 797 -17.24 -26.71 3.81
C ASP A 797 -18.17 -27.87 3.37
N ASN A 798 -17.92 -29.09 3.85
CA ASN A 798 -18.79 -30.26 3.67
C ASN A 798 -19.89 -30.36 4.74
N GLY A 799 -19.86 -29.53 5.79
CA GLY A 799 -20.83 -29.50 6.87
C GLY A 799 -20.54 -30.39 8.07
N ASN A 800 -19.47 -31.19 8.02
CA ASN A 800 -18.95 -31.83 9.21
C ASN A 800 -18.32 -30.79 10.14
N MET A 801 -18.12 -31.17 11.40
CA MET A 801 -17.64 -30.27 12.44
C MET A 801 -16.37 -30.86 13.04
N VAL A 802 -15.30 -30.07 13.06
CA VAL A 802 -14.08 -30.42 13.77
C VAL A 802 -14.19 -29.86 15.16
N VAL A 803 -13.85 -30.65 16.18
CA VAL A 803 -13.72 -30.16 17.56
C VAL A 803 -12.29 -30.36 18.01
N VAL A 804 -11.60 -29.25 18.29
CA VAL A 804 -10.22 -29.26 18.76
C VAL A 804 -10.17 -28.87 20.25
N SER A 805 -9.38 -29.60 21.04
CA SER A 805 -9.25 -29.37 22.49
C SER A 805 -7.80 -29.52 22.97
N ASP A 806 -7.52 -29.01 24.16
CA ASP A 806 -6.36 -29.48 24.92
C ASP A 806 -6.74 -30.78 25.64
N ASP A 807 -6.00 -31.84 25.38
CA ASP A 807 -6.21 -33.16 25.95
C ASP A 807 -5.20 -33.44 27.06
N ARG A 808 -5.70 -33.86 28.21
CA ARG A 808 -4.93 -34.21 29.42
C ARG A 808 -5.26 -35.61 29.94
N THR A 809 -5.90 -36.43 29.10
CA THR A 809 -6.26 -37.80 29.45
C THR A 809 -5.02 -38.69 29.62
N GLY A 810 -3.92 -38.36 28.97
CA GLY A 810 -2.74 -39.23 28.84
C GLY A 810 -2.91 -40.38 27.85
N TYR A 811 -4.00 -40.38 27.06
CA TYR A 811 -4.31 -41.46 26.14
C TYR A 811 -3.45 -41.42 24.87
N LEU A 812 -3.32 -40.23 24.25
CA LEU A 812 -2.49 -40.03 23.05
C LEU A 812 -1.02 -39.76 23.37
N ASP A 813 -0.71 -39.29 24.57
CA ASP A 813 0.65 -39.06 25.07
C ASP A 813 0.70 -39.22 26.60
N PRO A 814 1.52 -40.14 27.16
CA PRO A 814 1.61 -40.35 28.61
C PRO A 814 2.19 -39.17 29.41
N ASP A 815 2.94 -38.27 28.76
CA ASP A 815 3.79 -37.28 29.43
C ASP A 815 3.15 -35.90 29.61
N GLY A 816 2.01 -35.57 28.98
CA GLY A 816 1.49 -34.21 29.16
C GLY A 816 0.22 -33.78 28.43
N GLU A 817 0.04 -32.45 28.46
CA GLU A 817 -1.02 -31.68 27.83
C GLU A 817 -0.70 -31.43 26.35
N LEU A 818 -1.62 -31.81 25.46
CA LEU A 818 -1.44 -31.77 24.01
C LEU A 818 -2.66 -31.20 23.29
N SER A 819 -2.53 -30.89 22.00
CA SER A 819 -3.65 -30.52 21.13
C SER A 819 -4.13 -31.71 20.30
N SER A 820 -5.43 -32.03 20.37
CA SER A 820 -6.06 -33.09 19.58
C SER A 820 -7.39 -32.65 19.00
N PHE A 821 -7.86 -33.36 17.97
CA PHE A 821 -9.17 -33.10 17.36
C PHE A 821 -9.96 -34.38 17.12
N SER A 822 -11.27 -34.21 16.96
CA SER A 822 -12.22 -35.20 16.42
C SER A 822 -13.04 -34.56 15.31
N ILE A 823 -13.66 -35.38 14.46
CA ILE A 823 -14.59 -34.91 13.43
C ILE A 823 -15.93 -35.60 13.64
N ILE A 824 -17.00 -34.81 13.71
CA ILE A 824 -18.38 -35.29 13.87
C ILE A 824 -19.30 -34.74 12.78
N THR A 825 -20.40 -35.44 12.52
CA THR A 825 -21.51 -34.93 11.71
C THR A 825 -22.38 -33.97 12.54
N PRO A 826 -23.27 -33.19 11.91
CA PRO A 826 -24.24 -32.37 12.64
C PRO A 826 -25.16 -33.14 13.59
N SER A 827 -25.30 -34.47 13.48
CA SER A 827 -26.07 -35.28 14.45
C SER A 827 -25.24 -35.73 15.65
N GLY A 828 -23.96 -35.37 15.70
CA GLY A 828 -23.00 -35.84 16.71
C GLY A 828 -22.44 -37.24 16.43
N THR A 829 -22.61 -37.77 15.21
CA THR A 829 -22.02 -39.07 14.83
C THR A 829 -20.55 -38.89 14.50
N GLU A 830 -19.71 -39.83 14.91
CA GLU A 830 -18.27 -39.79 14.60
C GLU A 830 -18.03 -39.94 13.10
N VAL A 831 -17.13 -39.10 12.58
CA VAL A 831 -16.47 -39.25 11.29
C VAL A 831 -15.01 -39.64 11.49
N LYS A 832 -14.36 -39.05 12.50
CA LYS A 832 -12.99 -39.37 12.90
C LYS A 832 -12.79 -39.22 14.41
N SER A 833 -12.17 -40.23 15.00
CA SER A 833 -11.84 -40.28 16.42
C SER A 833 -10.71 -39.33 16.81
N ALA A 834 -10.46 -39.21 18.11
CA ALA A 834 -9.37 -38.40 18.67
C ALA A 834 -8.05 -38.62 17.92
N THR A 835 -7.53 -37.54 17.34
CA THR A 835 -6.33 -37.51 16.51
C THR A 835 -5.39 -36.43 17.04
N LEU A 836 -4.11 -36.80 17.26
CA LEU A 836 -3.07 -35.89 17.72
C LEU A 836 -2.77 -34.82 16.66
N VAL A 837 -2.71 -33.55 17.07
CA VAL A 837 -2.18 -32.45 16.25
C VAL A 837 -0.72 -32.19 16.60
N SER A 838 -0.45 -31.95 17.89
CA SER A 838 0.85 -31.53 18.42
C SER A 838 0.91 -31.79 19.92
N LEU A 839 2.11 -31.95 20.46
CA LEU A 839 2.38 -32.07 21.91
C LEU A 839 2.36 -30.71 22.64
N GLY A 840 1.93 -29.64 21.97
CA GLY A 840 1.74 -28.32 22.57
C GLY A 840 0.27 -28.02 22.85
N ASP A 841 -0.01 -27.21 23.86
CA ASP A 841 -1.33 -26.66 24.14
C ASP A 841 -1.73 -25.58 23.12
N GLN A 842 -2.99 -25.16 23.11
CA GLN A 842 -3.46 -24.12 22.19
C GLN A 842 -4.55 -23.22 22.77
N TRP A 843 -4.75 -22.07 22.12
CA TRP A 843 -5.83 -21.13 22.40
C TRP A 843 -6.48 -20.63 21.10
N ASP A 844 -7.73 -21.05 20.84
CA ASP A 844 -8.63 -20.70 19.73
C ASP A 844 -8.18 -21.04 18.30
N ASN A 845 -6.87 -21.02 18.02
CA ASN A 845 -6.24 -21.01 16.71
C ASN A 845 -6.57 -22.20 15.76
N VAL A 846 -7.82 -22.25 15.34
CA VAL A 846 -8.44 -23.23 14.45
C VAL A 846 -9.24 -22.47 13.39
N ALA A 847 -9.05 -22.80 12.11
CA ALA A 847 -9.75 -22.16 11.00
C ALA A 847 -10.18 -23.19 9.96
N ALA A 848 -11.46 -23.19 9.59
CA ALA A 848 -11.94 -23.97 8.45
C ALA A 848 -11.78 -23.15 7.15
N PHE A 849 -11.23 -23.79 6.14
CA PHE A 849 -11.00 -23.25 4.80
C PHE A 849 -11.67 -24.18 3.76
N LYS A 850 -11.67 -23.78 2.49
CA LYS A 850 -12.22 -24.61 1.41
C LYS A 850 -11.40 -25.89 1.23
N GLY A 851 -12.04 -27.03 1.51
CA GLY A 851 -11.45 -28.37 1.44
C GLY A 851 -10.87 -28.92 2.74
N GLY A 852 -10.87 -28.15 3.85
CA GLY A 852 -10.24 -28.60 5.07
C GLY A 852 -10.21 -27.61 6.23
N PHE A 853 -9.25 -27.80 7.13
CA PHE A 853 -9.05 -26.94 8.30
C PHE A 853 -7.58 -26.86 8.72
N ALA A 854 -7.24 -25.77 9.39
CA ALA A 854 -5.92 -25.53 9.95
C ALA A 854 -5.99 -25.44 11.48
N VAL A 855 -4.95 -25.94 12.14
CA VAL A 855 -4.77 -25.86 13.60
C VAL A 855 -3.38 -25.34 13.91
N ARG A 856 -3.27 -24.32 14.75
CA ARG A 856 -2.00 -23.73 15.17
C ARG A 856 -1.85 -23.82 16.71
N PRO A 857 -1.23 -24.89 17.22
CA PRO A 857 -0.91 -25.01 18.64
C PRO A 857 0.39 -24.26 18.99
N ALA A 858 0.84 -24.40 20.24
CA ALA A 858 2.17 -23.97 20.66
C ALA A 858 3.27 -24.67 19.84
N GLY A 859 4.37 -23.95 19.61
CA GLY A 859 5.51 -24.39 18.80
C GLY A 859 5.68 -23.69 17.44
N GLY A 860 4.82 -22.71 17.12
CA GLY A 860 4.98 -21.85 15.94
C GLY A 860 4.59 -22.47 14.59
N LEU A 861 4.01 -23.68 14.60
CA LEU A 861 3.58 -24.41 13.40
C LEU A 861 2.07 -24.26 13.16
N ILE A 862 1.69 -24.13 11.89
CA ILE A 862 0.31 -24.31 11.41
C ILE A 862 0.24 -25.68 10.76
N TYR A 863 -0.71 -26.52 11.18
CA TYR A 863 -0.98 -27.83 10.59
C TYR A 863 -2.23 -27.75 9.72
N PHE A 864 -2.17 -28.22 8.48
CA PHE A 864 -3.27 -28.21 7.52
C PHE A 864 -3.80 -29.62 7.33
N TYR A 865 -5.12 -29.77 7.40
CA TYR A 865 -5.82 -31.04 7.23
C TYR A 865 -6.90 -30.90 6.16
N ASP A 866 -7.18 -31.98 5.45
CA ASP A 866 -8.37 -32.07 4.61
C ASP A 866 -9.64 -32.28 5.44
N ASN A 867 -10.79 -32.31 4.77
CA ASN A 867 -12.09 -32.57 5.37
C ASN A 867 -12.26 -33.94 6.06
N ALA A 868 -11.39 -34.91 5.75
CA ALA A 868 -11.35 -36.21 6.40
C ALA A 868 -10.35 -36.24 7.58
N GLY A 869 -9.68 -35.11 7.86
CA GLY A 869 -8.66 -34.99 8.88
C GLY A 869 -7.33 -35.63 8.48
N THR A 870 -7.05 -35.83 7.20
CA THR A 870 -5.74 -36.26 6.71
C THR A 870 -4.80 -35.06 6.70
N LEU A 871 -3.61 -35.20 7.28
CA LEU A 871 -2.60 -34.12 7.28
C LEU A 871 -2.12 -33.86 5.85
N LEU A 872 -2.24 -32.62 5.41
CA LEU A 872 -1.75 -32.13 4.12
C LEU A 872 -0.31 -31.63 4.23
N GLY A 873 0.01 -30.96 5.34
CA GLY A 873 1.34 -30.42 5.59
C GLY A 873 1.36 -29.48 6.79
N SER A 874 2.53 -28.93 7.10
CA SER A 874 2.70 -27.94 8.16
C SER A 874 3.72 -26.87 7.79
N VAL A 875 3.53 -25.65 8.27
CA VAL A 875 4.45 -24.52 8.03
C VAL A 875 4.78 -23.81 9.34
N ASN A 876 6.03 -23.35 9.49
CA ASN A 876 6.40 -22.46 10.58
C ASN A 876 6.02 -21.01 10.21
N HIS A 877 5.11 -20.40 10.97
CA HIS A 877 4.57 -19.09 10.61
C HIS A 877 5.61 -17.97 10.66
N ASN A 878 6.64 -18.06 11.52
CA ASN A 878 7.64 -17.00 11.68
C ASN A 878 8.73 -17.12 10.62
N THR A 879 9.26 -18.33 10.40
CA THR A 879 10.28 -18.56 9.37
C THR A 879 9.75 -18.26 7.97
N SER A 880 8.51 -18.63 7.67
CA SER A 880 7.93 -18.42 6.34
C SER A 880 7.51 -16.97 6.06
N SER A 881 6.95 -16.26 7.05
CA SER A 881 6.51 -14.87 6.88
C SER A 881 7.59 -13.82 7.17
N GLY A 882 8.65 -14.19 7.90
CA GLY A 882 9.63 -13.25 8.43
C GLY A 882 9.05 -12.30 9.49
N LEU A 883 8.03 -12.73 10.22
CA LEU A 883 7.44 -12.02 11.37
C LEU A 883 7.79 -12.74 12.69
N THR A 884 7.44 -12.12 13.82
CA THR A 884 7.67 -12.65 15.16
C THR A 884 6.36 -12.77 15.94
N PHE A 885 5.39 -13.48 15.37
CA PHE A 885 4.15 -13.84 16.08
C PHE A 885 4.44 -14.73 17.30
N ASP A 886 3.56 -14.67 18.29
CA ASP A 886 3.60 -15.52 19.49
C ASP A 886 3.64 -17.00 19.11
N THR A 887 4.65 -17.72 19.60
CA THR A 887 4.83 -19.17 19.39
C THR A 887 4.31 -20.02 20.54
N GLY A 888 3.87 -19.41 21.64
CA GLY A 888 3.23 -20.08 22.78
C GLY A 888 1.82 -20.55 22.46
N ARG A 889 0.98 -20.70 23.49
CA ARG A 889 -0.40 -21.19 23.36
C ARG A 889 -1.25 -20.39 22.35
N GLY A 890 -0.88 -19.13 22.09
CA GLY A 890 -1.49 -18.28 21.08
C GLY A 890 -2.45 -17.25 21.67
N ASP A 891 -2.26 -16.81 22.91
CA ASP A 891 -3.16 -15.87 23.60
C ASP A 891 -3.27 -14.52 22.87
N GLY A 892 -2.18 -14.06 22.24
CA GLY A 892 -2.09 -12.77 21.55
C GLY A 892 -2.35 -12.80 20.03
N THR A 893 -2.36 -13.98 19.40
CA THR A 893 -2.47 -14.17 17.94
C THR A 893 -3.70 -14.99 17.59
N ARG A 894 -4.33 -14.74 16.43
CA ARG A 894 -5.49 -15.51 15.98
C ARG A 894 -5.39 -15.96 14.53
N THR A 895 -5.85 -17.18 14.27
CA THR A 895 -6.04 -17.73 12.94
C THR A 895 -7.48 -17.58 12.46
N ALA A 896 -7.69 -17.23 11.20
CA ALA A 896 -9.01 -17.28 10.58
C ALA A 896 -8.95 -17.67 9.10
N SER A 897 -10.10 -18.10 8.60
CA SER A 897 -10.40 -18.36 7.21
C SER A 897 -11.92 -18.40 7.01
N ASP A 898 -12.34 -18.42 5.75
CA ASP A 898 -13.70 -18.72 5.33
C ASP A 898 -13.69 -20.04 4.54
N ILE A 899 -14.73 -20.85 4.71
CA ILE A 899 -14.89 -22.14 4.03
C ILE A 899 -15.00 -22.06 2.51
N ARG A 900 -15.08 -20.85 1.93
CA ARG A 900 -15.05 -20.58 0.48
C ARG A 900 -13.68 -20.09 0.01
N SER A 901 -12.78 -19.75 0.93
CA SER A 901 -11.42 -19.30 0.67
C SER A 901 -10.43 -20.46 0.74
N HIS A 902 -9.36 -20.38 -0.05
CA HIS A 902 -8.23 -21.29 0.05
C HIS A 902 -7.10 -20.71 0.93
N TYR A 903 -7.29 -19.55 1.56
CA TYR A 903 -6.26 -18.91 2.36
C TYR A 903 -6.52 -19.05 3.85
N VAL A 904 -5.45 -19.28 4.60
CA VAL A 904 -5.45 -19.21 6.07
C VAL A 904 -4.65 -18.00 6.49
N TYR A 905 -5.20 -17.22 7.41
CA TYR A 905 -4.62 -15.98 7.89
C TYR A 905 -4.23 -16.10 9.35
N ILE A 906 -3.12 -15.48 9.73
CA ILE A 906 -2.73 -15.21 11.12
C ILE A 906 -2.64 -13.71 11.32
N ALA A 907 -3.29 -13.20 12.36
CA ALA A 907 -3.11 -11.84 12.84
C ALA A 907 -2.54 -11.83 14.26
N GLY A 908 -1.69 -10.85 14.57
CA GLY A 908 -1.13 -10.67 15.91
C GLY A 908 -0.03 -9.63 16.02
N PRO A 909 0.45 -9.36 17.25
CA PRO A 909 1.60 -8.49 17.47
C PRO A 909 2.89 -9.08 16.88
N SER A 910 3.69 -8.24 16.23
CA SER A 910 5.05 -8.54 15.75
C SER A 910 5.83 -7.22 15.66
N GLY A 911 6.97 -7.13 16.35
CA GLY A 911 7.81 -5.91 16.34
C GLY A 911 7.13 -4.65 16.90
N GLY A 912 6.22 -4.79 17.86
CA GLY A 912 5.49 -3.66 18.45
C GLY A 912 4.34 -3.11 17.60
N GLN A 913 3.94 -3.84 16.55
CA GLN A 913 2.86 -3.50 15.62
C GLN A 913 1.93 -4.71 15.43
N ILE A 914 0.71 -4.50 14.96
CA ILE A 914 -0.20 -5.59 14.56
C ILE A 914 0.06 -5.92 13.10
N TRP A 915 0.22 -7.21 12.82
CA TRP A 915 0.42 -7.73 11.48
C TRP A 915 -0.64 -8.76 11.14
N VAL A 916 -0.91 -8.92 9.85
CA VAL A 916 -1.60 -10.06 9.27
C VAL A 916 -0.71 -10.73 8.23
N ALA A 917 -0.74 -12.05 8.16
CA ALA A 917 -0.03 -12.86 7.17
C ALA A 917 -0.97 -13.92 6.60
N ALA A 918 -0.76 -14.29 5.34
CA ALA A 918 -1.58 -15.24 4.60
C ALA A 918 -0.74 -16.40 4.05
N TRP A 919 -1.34 -17.60 4.08
CA TRP A 919 -0.82 -18.81 3.45
C TRP A 919 -1.90 -19.44 2.57
N ASP A 920 -1.50 -19.94 1.40
CA ASP A 920 -2.37 -20.77 0.56
C ASP A 920 -2.47 -22.16 1.18
N ALA A 921 -3.67 -22.59 1.56
CA ALA A 921 -3.92 -23.86 2.21
C ALA A 921 -3.75 -25.08 1.28
N ASN A 922 -3.79 -24.89 -0.05
CA ASN A 922 -3.56 -25.98 -1.01
C ASN A 922 -2.07 -26.31 -1.15
N THR A 923 -1.22 -25.29 -1.15
CA THR A 923 0.23 -25.41 -1.36
C THR A 923 1.05 -25.24 -0.08
N GLN A 924 0.41 -24.77 1.00
CA GLN A 924 1.00 -24.37 2.27
C GLN A 924 2.07 -23.27 2.16
N ALA A 925 2.13 -22.58 1.02
CA ALA A 925 3.08 -21.52 0.76
C ALA A 925 2.64 -20.20 1.41
N PHE A 926 3.60 -19.43 1.93
CA PHE A 926 3.39 -18.05 2.33
C PHE A 926 3.13 -17.19 1.08
N VAL A 927 2.09 -16.37 1.11
CA VAL A 927 1.68 -15.57 -0.06
C VAL A 927 1.75 -14.06 0.17
N GLY A 928 1.67 -13.58 1.42
CA GLY A 928 1.77 -12.16 1.69
C GLY A 928 1.60 -11.79 3.17
N LYS A 929 1.98 -10.56 3.52
CA LYS A 929 1.77 -9.97 4.83
C LYS A 929 1.50 -8.48 4.74
N ALA A 930 0.82 -7.92 5.73
CA ALA A 930 0.62 -6.48 5.86
C ALA A 930 0.56 -6.05 7.33
N ARG A 931 1.01 -4.82 7.59
CA ARG A 931 0.78 -4.16 8.87
C ARG A 931 -0.70 -3.76 8.95
N VAL A 932 -1.32 -3.97 10.10
CA VAL A 932 -2.75 -3.69 10.34
C VAL A 932 -2.92 -2.35 11.00
N ASP A 933 -2.24 -2.04 12.10
CA ASP A 933 -2.35 -0.71 12.72
C ASP A 933 -1.68 0.37 11.86
N ASP A 934 -2.19 1.59 11.90
CA ASP A 934 -1.70 2.74 11.10
C ASP A 934 -0.93 3.79 11.92
N GLN A 935 -0.65 3.56 13.21
CA GLN A 935 0.07 4.53 14.04
C GLN A 935 1.60 4.36 13.94
N ALA A 936 2.43 5.40 14.05
CA ALA A 936 3.88 5.20 13.93
C ALA A 936 4.53 4.62 15.20
N VAL A 937 4.31 5.27 16.34
CA VAL A 937 4.95 5.02 17.64
C VAL A 937 4.10 5.57 18.80
N GLY A 938 4.45 5.23 20.05
CA GLY A 938 3.86 5.86 21.25
C GLY A 938 2.53 5.27 21.70
N PHE A 939 2.14 4.13 21.15
CA PHE A 939 0.90 3.42 21.45
C PHE A 939 1.20 2.04 22.04
N THR A 940 0.22 1.46 22.73
CA THR A 940 0.28 0.08 23.22
C THR A 940 -0.78 -0.76 22.52
N ILE A 941 -0.40 -1.98 22.16
CA ILE A 941 -1.27 -3.00 21.59
C ILE A 941 -1.17 -4.29 22.40
N ASP A 942 -2.22 -5.08 22.35
CA ASP A 942 -2.24 -6.44 22.90
C ASP A 942 -3.18 -7.32 22.05
N ARG A 943 -3.70 -8.41 22.63
CA ARG A 943 -4.55 -9.46 22.05
C ARG A 943 -5.33 -9.04 20.81
N THR A 944 -5.26 -9.89 19.80
CA THR A 944 -5.92 -9.70 18.51
C THR A 944 -7.02 -10.73 18.29
N ALA A 945 -7.94 -10.40 17.38
CA ALA A 945 -8.82 -11.33 16.72
C ALA A 945 -8.97 -10.98 15.24
N VAL A 946 -9.26 -11.98 14.43
CA VAL A 946 -9.42 -11.82 12.98
C VAL A 946 -10.62 -12.62 12.51
N ALA A 947 -11.41 -12.00 11.63
CA ALA A 947 -12.47 -12.65 10.87
C ALA A 947 -12.21 -12.45 9.39
N VAL A 948 -12.69 -13.40 8.59
CA VAL A 948 -12.57 -13.38 7.13
C VAL A 948 -13.94 -13.72 6.55
N ASP A 949 -14.34 -12.99 5.50
CA ASP A 949 -15.54 -13.31 4.74
C ASP A 949 -15.25 -14.11 3.47
N ALA A 950 -16.31 -14.41 2.72
CA ALA A 950 -16.29 -15.20 1.49
C ALA A 950 -15.41 -14.64 0.35
N LEU A 951 -14.94 -13.40 0.46
CA LEU A 951 -14.24 -12.65 -0.58
C LEU A 951 -12.81 -12.29 -0.16
N ASP A 952 -12.27 -12.98 0.85
CA ASP A 952 -10.92 -12.72 1.38
C ASP A 952 -10.75 -11.29 1.89
N ARG A 953 -11.81 -10.77 2.52
CA ARG A 953 -11.79 -9.50 3.24
C ARG A 953 -11.77 -9.78 4.73
N LEU A 954 -10.96 -9.00 5.43
CA LEU A 954 -10.58 -9.29 6.80
C LEU A 954 -10.93 -8.12 7.71
N CYS A 955 -11.50 -8.42 8.86
CA CYS A 955 -11.53 -7.48 9.98
C CYS A 955 -10.57 -7.99 11.06
N VAL A 956 -9.59 -7.17 11.42
CA VAL A 956 -8.68 -7.44 12.53
C VAL A 956 -9.03 -6.50 13.67
N ALA A 957 -9.46 -7.04 14.79
CA ALA A 957 -9.75 -6.33 16.02
C ALA A 957 -8.64 -6.56 17.04
N TYR A 958 -8.26 -5.54 17.80
CA TYR A 958 -7.15 -5.62 18.74
C TYR A 958 -7.32 -4.67 19.91
N ILE A 959 -6.68 -5.00 21.03
CA ILE A 959 -6.57 -4.11 22.17
C ILE A 959 -5.63 -2.97 21.78
N HIS A 960 -6.08 -1.73 21.97
CA HIS A 960 -5.36 -0.53 21.57
C HIS A 960 -5.41 0.54 22.65
N LYS A 961 -4.27 1.16 22.92
CA LYS A 961 -4.11 2.35 23.74
C LYS A 961 -3.28 3.38 22.94
N PRO A 962 -3.93 4.36 22.28
CA PRO A 962 -3.26 5.27 21.36
C PRO A 962 -2.12 6.11 21.98
N THR A 963 -2.32 6.62 23.20
CA THR A 963 -1.33 7.37 23.97
C THR A 963 -1.45 7.02 25.46
N VAL A 964 -0.56 7.54 26.29
CA VAL A 964 -0.57 7.30 27.75
C VAL A 964 -1.88 7.74 28.44
N ASP A 965 -2.57 8.73 27.88
CA ASP A 965 -3.78 9.32 28.45
C ASP A 965 -5.03 8.45 28.25
N PHE A 966 -5.02 7.55 27.26
CA PHE A 966 -6.12 6.63 26.99
C PHE A 966 -6.12 5.42 27.95
N ALA A 967 -7.31 4.88 28.23
CA ALA A 967 -7.46 3.50 28.68
C ALA A 967 -7.29 2.53 27.49
N ASN A 968 -7.08 1.22 27.74
CA ASN A 968 -7.13 0.27 26.62
C ASN A 968 -8.56 0.19 26.08
N GLN A 969 -8.72 0.05 24.77
CA GLN A 969 -10.00 -0.07 24.09
C GLN A 969 -9.88 -1.06 22.94
N ILE A 970 -10.98 -1.46 22.31
CA ILE A 970 -10.90 -2.27 21.09
C ILE A 970 -10.79 -1.34 19.90
N ALA A 971 -9.71 -1.46 19.12
CA ALA A 971 -9.65 -0.91 17.78
C ALA A 971 -9.87 -2.02 16.75
N ALA A 972 -10.25 -1.64 15.54
CA ALA A 972 -10.34 -2.55 14.40
C ALA A 972 -9.87 -1.87 13.11
N ARG A 973 -9.44 -2.67 12.14
CA ARG A 973 -9.20 -2.23 10.77
C ARG A 973 -9.67 -3.29 9.78
N VAL A 974 -10.18 -2.85 8.62
CA VAL A 974 -10.64 -3.74 7.56
C VAL A 974 -9.70 -3.71 6.37
N LEU A 975 -9.34 -4.89 5.86
CA LEU A 975 -8.46 -5.10 4.73
C LEU A 975 -9.13 -6.03 3.70
N SER A 976 -8.58 -6.07 2.51
CA SER A 976 -8.87 -7.07 1.47
C SER A 976 -7.58 -7.71 1.00
N PHE A 977 -7.65 -8.98 0.59
CA PHE A 977 -6.53 -9.72 0.02
C PHE A 977 -6.93 -10.25 -1.35
N ASP A 978 -6.13 -9.96 -2.38
CA ASP A 978 -6.41 -10.34 -3.77
C ASP A 978 -5.74 -11.67 -4.20
N GLY A 979 -5.06 -12.35 -3.28
CA GLY A 979 -4.22 -13.52 -3.53
C GLY A 979 -2.73 -13.23 -3.56
N ALA A 980 -2.33 -11.95 -3.63
CA ALA A 980 -0.93 -11.52 -3.60
C ALA A 980 -0.69 -10.31 -2.69
N ASN A 981 -1.59 -9.32 -2.72
CA ASN A 981 -1.45 -8.05 -2.03
C ASN A 981 -2.61 -7.79 -1.07
N PHE A 982 -2.29 -7.15 0.05
CA PHE A 982 -3.29 -6.58 0.93
C PHE A 982 -3.59 -5.14 0.54
N SER A 983 -4.87 -4.77 0.56
CA SER A 983 -5.34 -3.39 0.40
C SER A 983 -6.18 -2.98 1.61
N TYR A 984 -6.01 -1.74 2.07
CA TYR A 984 -6.75 -1.20 3.21
C TYR A 984 -8.12 -0.68 2.78
N LEU A 985 -9.18 -1.12 3.44
CA LEU A 985 -10.55 -0.63 3.22
C LEU A 985 -10.95 0.46 4.22
N THR A 986 -10.27 0.54 5.36
CA THR A 986 -10.48 1.57 6.39
C THR A 986 -9.16 2.01 7.02
N HIS A 987 -9.16 3.18 7.66
CA HIS A 987 -8.24 3.49 8.76
C HIS A 987 -8.56 2.65 9.99
N SER A 988 -7.68 2.66 11.00
CA SER A 988 -8.02 2.09 12.32
C SER A 988 -9.15 2.89 12.96
N PHE A 989 -10.09 2.21 13.62
CA PHE A 989 -11.25 2.85 14.28
C PHE A 989 -11.68 2.10 15.54
N PHE A 990 -12.40 2.79 16.43
CA PHE A 990 -13.07 2.21 17.59
C PHE A 990 -14.48 1.73 17.17
N PRO A 991 -14.80 0.43 17.26
CA PRO A 991 -16.04 -0.13 16.71
C PRO A 991 -17.25 0.10 17.63
N PHE A 992 -17.05 0.20 18.95
CA PHE A 992 -18.12 0.37 19.93
C PHE A 992 -18.63 1.81 19.96
N VAL A 993 -19.91 1.99 20.34
CA VAL A 993 -20.47 3.31 20.67
C VAL A 993 -19.84 3.83 21.97
N ASN A 994 -19.64 2.95 22.94
CA ASN A 994 -18.95 3.23 24.20
C ASN A 994 -17.43 3.19 24.01
N TYR A 995 -16.85 4.31 23.54
CA TYR A 995 -15.41 4.50 23.42
C TYR A 995 -15.00 5.89 23.95
N ASP A 996 -13.73 6.03 24.31
CA ASP A 996 -13.08 7.28 24.69
C ASP A 996 -12.42 7.91 23.44
N PRO A 997 -12.94 9.04 22.93
CA PRO A 997 -12.49 9.64 21.68
C PRO A 997 -11.22 10.51 21.81
N ASP A 998 -10.88 10.95 23.02
CA ASP A 998 -9.85 11.98 23.25
C ASP A 998 -8.96 11.71 24.48
N GLY A 999 -9.17 10.61 25.20
CA GLY A 999 -8.40 10.22 26.38
C GLY A 999 -8.84 10.93 27.65
N ILE A 1000 -9.85 11.81 27.59
CA ILE A 1000 -10.31 12.62 28.73
C ILE A 1000 -11.23 11.81 29.65
N LEU A 1001 -11.83 10.72 29.17
CA LEU A 1001 -12.78 9.94 29.98
C LEU A 1001 -12.09 8.95 30.93
N SER A 1002 -10.83 8.62 30.66
CA SER A 1002 -9.96 7.76 31.48
C SER A 1002 -9.93 8.11 33.00
N PRO A 1003 -9.86 9.38 33.44
CA PRO A 1003 -9.78 9.74 34.87
C PRO A 1003 -11.11 9.77 35.63
N ILE A 1004 -12.26 9.64 34.95
CA ILE A 1004 -13.61 9.83 35.56
C ILE A 1004 -14.25 8.49 35.98
N GLY A 1005 -13.73 7.35 35.54
CA GLY A 1005 -14.17 6.03 36.01
C GLY A 1005 -14.13 4.97 34.92
N ASP A 1006 -13.05 4.17 34.93
CA ASP A 1006 -12.93 2.80 34.43
C ASP A 1006 -13.77 2.42 33.19
N PHE A 1007 -13.46 3.00 32.03
CA PHE A 1007 -13.51 2.20 30.81
C PHE A 1007 -12.40 1.14 30.89
N ILE A 1008 -12.63 0.08 31.69
CA ILE A 1008 -11.91 -1.18 31.51
C ILE A 1008 -12.52 -1.81 30.27
N THR A 1009 -11.96 -1.46 29.11
CA THR A 1009 -10.90 -2.17 28.40
C THR A 1009 -11.38 -3.48 27.84
N GLY A 1010 -11.73 -3.46 26.55
CA GLY A 1010 -11.93 -4.67 25.76
C GLY A 1010 -10.77 -5.63 25.93
N ALA A 1011 -10.91 -6.59 26.85
CA ALA A 1011 -9.95 -7.67 26.99
C ALA A 1011 -10.42 -8.82 26.12
N GLY A 1012 -9.49 -9.34 25.31
CA GLY A 1012 -9.72 -10.38 24.30
C GLY A 1012 -10.90 -10.08 23.38
N PRO A 1013 -10.69 -9.18 22.40
CA PRO A 1013 -11.68 -9.00 21.35
C PRO A 1013 -11.94 -10.33 20.64
N THR A 1014 -13.16 -10.51 20.15
CA THR A 1014 -13.49 -11.50 19.13
C THR A 1014 -14.30 -10.83 18.03
N VAL A 1015 -14.17 -11.35 16.82
CA VAL A 1015 -14.80 -10.77 15.64
C VAL A 1015 -15.33 -11.87 14.72
N ALA A 1016 -16.49 -11.61 14.13
CA ALA A 1016 -17.06 -12.38 13.03
C ALA A 1016 -17.61 -11.40 11.99
N MET A 1017 -17.70 -11.82 10.73
CA MET A 1017 -18.20 -10.96 9.68
C MET A 1017 -18.97 -11.75 8.63
N THR A 1018 -20.00 -11.13 8.08
CA THR A 1018 -20.62 -11.48 6.80
C THR A 1018 -19.94 -10.64 5.71
N THR A 1019 -20.40 -10.77 4.46
CA THR A 1019 -19.97 -9.87 3.38
C THR A 1019 -20.59 -8.47 3.45
N ARG A 1020 -21.43 -8.19 4.45
CA ARG A 1020 -22.18 -6.92 4.61
C ARG A 1020 -22.09 -6.30 5.99
N GLU A 1021 -21.83 -7.08 7.03
CA GLU A 1021 -21.80 -6.63 8.42
C GLU A 1021 -20.64 -7.29 9.16
N ILE A 1022 -20.14 -6.59 10.18
CA ILE A 1022 -19.06 -7.04 11.05
C ILE A 1022 -19.58 -6.97 12.48
N CYS A 1023 -19.44 -8.05 13.24
CA CYS A 1023 -19.77 -8.09 14.65
C CYS A 1023 -18.51 -8.26 15.48
N ILE A 1024 -18.32 -7.36 16.44
CA ILE A 1024 -17.16 -7.36 17.35
C ILE A 1024 -17.70 -7.48 18.76
N ALA A 1025 -17.14 -8.41 19.53
CA ALA A 1025 -17.49 -8.66 20.92
C ALA A 1025 -16.24 -8.52 21.80
N ALA A 1026 -16.44 -8.05 23.02
CA ALA A 1026 -15.38 -7.92 24.01
C ALA A 1026 -15.98 -7.91 25.42
N LYS A 1027 -15.10 -7.96 26.43
CA LYS A 1027 -15.46 -7.62 27.80
C LYS A 1027 -15.19 -6.15 28.06
N MET A 1028 -16.17 -5.45 28.62
CA MET A 1028 -16.00 -4.03 28.90
C MET A 1028 -16.84 -3.56 30.09
N THR A 1029 -16.44 -2.43 30.65
CA THR A 1029 -17.33 -1.53 31.38
C THR A 1029 -17.93 -0.55 30.36
N LEU A 1030 -19.25 -0.57 30.18
CA LEU A 1030 -19.95 0.33 29.27
C LEU A 1030 -20.90 1.26 30.02
N ASN A 1031 -21.42 2.26 29.34
CA ASN A 1031 -22.57 3.01 29.80
C ASN A 1031 -23.86 2.26 29.45
N ASN A 1032 -24.70 1.98 30.44
CA ASN A 1032 -25.91 1.18 30.27
C ASN A 1032 -26.96 1.75 29.31
N VAL A 1033 -26.86 3.02 28.91
CA VAL A 1033 -27.71 3.67 27.90
C VAL A 1033 -26.98 4.03 26.60
N ASN A 1034 -25.76 3.52 26.39
CA ASN A 1034 -24.91 3.78 25.22
C ASN A 1034 -24.55 5.26 25.02
N ASP A 1035 -24.33 5.99 26.12
CA ASP A 1035 -23.81 7.35 26.10
C ASP A 1035 -22.39 7.39 26.72
N PRO A 1036 -21.31 7.38 25.92
CA PRO A 1036 -19.95 7.39 26.43
C PRO A 1036 -19.63 8.65 27.26
N ALA A 1037 -20.29 9.79 27.00
CA ALA A 1037 -20.01 11.04 27.71
C ALA A 1037 -20.40 10.97 29.20
N LEU A 1038 -21.24 10.00 29.58
CA LEU A 1038 -21.66 9.77 30.97
C LEU A 1038 -20.72 8.81 31.74
N GLY A 1039 -19.68 8.28 31.08
CA GLY A 1039 -18.75 7.31 31.68
C GLY A 1039 -19.34 5.91 31.84
N GLY A 1040 -18.46 4.94 32.09
CA GLY A 1040 -18.82 3.54 32.32
C GLY A 1040 -19.52 3.34 33.67
N ASN A 1041 -20.61 2.56 33.69
CA ASN A 1041 -21.40 2.34 34.91
C ASN A 1041 -21.90 0.90 35.12
N THR A 1042 -21.75 0.02 34.13
CA THR A 1042 -22.03 -1.41 34.30
C THR A 1042 -20.98 -2.08 35.18
N ALA A 1043 -21.26 -3.28 35.68
CA ALA A 1043 -20.24 -4.09 36.33
C ALA A 1043 -19.03 -4.32 35.40
N PRO A 1044 -17.78 -4.31 35.92
CA PRO A 1044 -16.59 -4.62 35.15
C PRO A 1044 -16.67 -5.99 34.45
N GLU A 1045 -15.98 -6.10 33.32
CA GLU A 1045 -15.96 -7.30 32.47
C GLU A 1045 -17.34 -7.78 31.98
N THR A 1046 -18.31 -6.87 31.85
CA THR A 1046 -19.58 -7.20 31.19
C THR A 1046 -19.30 -7.55 29.73
N THR A 1047 -19.81 -8.70 29.27
CA THR A 1047 -19.70 -9.05 27.85
C THR A 1047 -20.58 -8.12 27.04
N ALA A 1048 -20.07 -7.53 25.98
CA ALA A 1048 -20.84 -6.74 25.04
C ALA A 1048 -20.40 -7.02 23.61
N TYR A 1049 -21.31 -6.76 22.67
CA TYR A 1049 -21.00 -6.79 21.25
C TYR A 1049 -21.66 -5.62 20.54
N THR A 1050 -21.14 -5.31 19.35
CA THR A 1050 -21.69 -4.30 18.44
C THR A 1050 -21.74 -4.88 17.03
N VAL A 1051 -22.66 -4.40 16.19
CA VAL A 1051 -22.71 -4.78 14.78
C VAL A 1051 -22.60 -3.52 13.93
N ILE A 1052 -21.58 -3.48 13.09
CA ILE A 1052 -21.32 -2.38 12.16
C ILE A 1052 -21.43 -2.84 10.72
N SER A 1053 -21.70 -1.92 9.81
CA SER A 1053 -21.66 -2.20 8.37
C SER A 1053 -20.25 -2.62 7.93
N HIS A 1054 -20.16 -3.44 6.89
CA HIS A 1054 -18.92 -3.68 6.15
C HIS A 1054 -18.59 -2.44 5.28
N PRO A 1055 -17.32 -2.01 5.13
CA PRO A 1055 -16.95 -0.82 4.33
C PRO A 1055 -17.31 -0.93 2.84
N ALA A 1056 -17.32 -2.16 2.32
CA ALA A 1056 -17.72 -2.47 0.95
C ALA A 1056 -18.81 -3.57 0.96
N PRO A 1057 -20.05 -3.28 1.38
CA PRO A 1057 -21.03 -4.33 1.62
C PRO A 1057 -21.51 -4.93 0.29
N VAL A 1058 -21.43 -6.26 0.15
CA VAL A 1058 -21.87 -6.98 -1.05
C VAL A 1058 -22.63 -8.25 -0.68
N ALA A 1059 -23.48 -8.75 -1.57
CA ALA A 1059 -24.13 -10.03 -1.34
C ALA A 1059 -23.09 -11.16 -1.26
N ALA A 1060 -23.27 -12.10 -0.34
CA ALA A 1060 -22.41 -13.26 -0.25
C ALA A 1060 -22.44 -14.04 -1.60
N PRO A 1061 -21.29 -14.55 -2.08
CA PRO A 1061 -21.25 -15.44 -3.23
C PRO A 1061 -22.23 -16.61 -3.04
N ARG A 1062 -23.06 -16.84 -4.07
CA ARG A 1062 -24.08 -17.89 -4.06
C ARG A 1062 -23.74 -18.97 -5.07
N PRO A 1063 -23.99 -20.25 -4.75
CA PRO A 1063 -23.95 -21.31 -5.75
C PRO A 1063 -24.88 -21.01 -6.92
N THR A 1064 -24.35 -21.02 -8.14
CA THR A 1064 -25.13 -20.91 -9.37
C THR A 1064 -25.33 -22.28 -10.01
N ALA A 1065 -26.52 -22.51 -10.57
CA ALA A 1065 -26.87 -23.73 -11.26
C ALA A 1065 -27.31 -23.42 -12.70
N THR A 1066 -26.83 -24.21 -13.65
CA THR A 1066 -27.28 -24.23 -15.05
C THR A 1066 -28.29 -25.36 -15.22
N MET A 1067 -29.40 -25.09 -15.89
CA MET A 1067 -30.44 -26.09 -16.15
C MET A 1067 -30.73 -26.15 -17.65
N THR A 1068 -30.67 -27.34 -18.23
CA THR A 1068 -30.95 -27.56 -19.65
C THR A 1068 -31.95 -28.70 -19.80
N LYS A 1069 -33.09 -28.43 -20.45
CA LYS A 1069 -34.07 -29.48 -20.76
C LYS A 1069 -33.63 -30.22 -22.02
N THR A 1070 -33.55 -31.54 -21.95
CA THR A 1070 -33.24 -32.41 -23.09
C THR A 1070 -34.26 -33.55 -23.13
N GLY A 1071 -35.17 -33.50 -24.11
CA GLY A 1071 -36.31 -34.43 -24.18
C GLY A 1071 -37.23 -34.32 -22.95
N SER A 1072 -37.49 -35.46 -22.30
CA SER A 1072 -38.29 -35.56 -21.07
C SER A 1072 -37.48 -35.37 -19.78
N ASN A 1073 -36.24 -34.89 -19.88
CA ASN A 1073 -35.32 -34.76 -18.75
C ASN A 1073 -34.83 -33.32 -18.59
N LEU A 1074 -34.50 -32.95 -17.36
CA LEU A 1074 -33.80 -31.71 -17.01
C LEU A 1074 -32.40 -32.08 -16.50
N ASN A 1075 -31.38 -31.62 -17.22
CA ASN A 1075 -29.98 -31.70 -16.82
C ASN A 1075 -29.65 -30.46 -15.99
N ILE A 1076 -29.16 -30.65 -14.78
CA ILE A 1076 -28.83 -29.60 -13.82
C ILE A 1076 -27.34 -29.73 -13.52
N SER A 1077 -26.58 -28.67 -13.75
CA SER A 1077 -25.17 -28.59 -13.39
C SER A 1077 -24.89 -27.38 -12.53
N TRP A 1078 -23.82 -27.41 -11.75
CA TRP A 1078 -23.29 -26.29 -10.97
C TRP A 1078 -21.77 -26.43 -10.92
N ASN A 1079 -21.05 -25.42 -10.43
CA ASN A 1079 -19.61 -25.57 -10.20
C ASN A 1079 -19.38 -26.64 -9.12
N PRO A 1080 -18.64 -27.74 -9.39
CA PRO A 1080 -18.32 -28.76 -8.38
C PRO A 1080 -17.79 -28.18 -7.07
N ASP A 1081 -17.03 -27.08 -7.16
CA ASP A 1081 -16.46 -26.36 -6.01
C ASP A 1081 -17.49 -25.75 -5.07
N HIS A 1082 -18.74 -25.56 -5.53
CA HIS A 1082 -19.81 -25.11 -4.66
C HIS A 1082 -20.28 -26.20 -3.70
N GLY A 1083 -19.84 -27.46 -3.89
CA GLY A 1083 -20.12 -28.64 -3.08
C GLY A 1083 -21.29 -29.50 -3.56
N LEU A 1084 -21.73 -30.44 -2.73
CA LEU A 1084 -22.83 -31.36 -3.02
C LEU A 1084 -24.19 -30.72 -2.67
N PHE A 1085 -25.25 -31.09 -3.39
CA PHE A 1085 -26.61 -30.61 -3.12
C PHE A 1085 -27.64 -31.71 -3.33
N THR A 1086 -28.72 -31.68 -2.55
CA THR A 1086 -29.93 -32.43 -2.84
C THR A 1086 -30.74 -31.62 -3.85
N VAL A 1087 -31.00 -32.18 -5.01
CA VAL A 1087 -31.93 -31.59 -5.98
C VAL A 1087 -33.35 -31.86 -5.50
N GLN A 1088 -34.10 -30.79 -5.26
CA GLN A 1088 -35.51 -30.86 -4.89
C GLN A 1088 -36.40 -30.25 -5.97
N THR A 1089 -37.62 -30.77 -6.08
CA THR A 1089 -38.60 -30.32 -7.07
C THR A 1089 -39.96 -30.04 -6.44
N ARG A 1090 -40.75 -29.20 -7.11
CA ARG A 1090 -42.19 -29.05 -6.87
C ARG A 1090 -42.91 -28.66 -8.17
N SER A 1091 -44.21 -28.95 -8.24
CA SER A 1091 -45.05 -28.67 -9.42
C SER A 1091 -45.73 -27.29 -9.41
N SER A 1092 -45.69 -26.57 -8.27
CA SER A 1092 -46.28 -25.22 -8.12
C SER A 1092 -45.50 -24.36 -7.12
N LEU A 1093 -45.45 -23.04 -7.35
CA LEU A 1093 -44.91 -22.07 -6.38
C LEU A 1093 -45.76 -21.96 -5.10
N THR A 1094 -47.04 -22.32 -5.16
CA THR A 1094 -47.98 -22.27 -4.03
C THR A 1094 -48.02 -23.55 -3.18
N SER A 1095 -47.37 -24.63 -3.63
CA SER A 1095 -47.24 -25.85 -2.82
C SER A 1095 -46.28 -25.62 -1.65
N ALA A 1096 -46.68 -26.08 -0.46
CA ALA A 1096 -45.96 -25.86 0.79
C ALA A 1096 -44.68 -26.71 0.94
N SER A 1097 -44.55 -27.83 0.22
CA SER A 1097 -43.43 -28.77 0.40
C SER A 1097 -42.66 -29.04 -0.89
N TRP A 1098 -41.34 -29.15 -0.75
CA TRP A 1098 -40.40 -29.58 -1.78
C TRP A 1098 -40.14 -31.08 -1.65
N ALA A 1099 -40.11 -31.81 -2.76
CA ALA A 1099 -39.81 -33.24 -2.79
C ALA A 1099 -38.38 -33.49 -3.28
N ASN A 1100 -37.65 -34.41 -2.65
CA ASN A 1100 -36.31 -34.82 -3.11
C ASN A 1100 -36.42 -35.53 -4.46
N ALA A 1101 -35.75 -35.00 -5.49
CA ALA A 1101 -35.62 -35.64 -6.80
C ALA A 1101 -34.32 -36.47 -6.91
N THR A 1102 -33.45 -36.38 -5.90
CA THR A 1102 -32.21 -37.13 -5.76
C THR A 1102 -32.16 -37.78 -4.38
N ALA A 1103 -31.44 -38.89 -4.26
CA ALA A 1103 -31.25 -39.59 -2.99
C ALA A 1103 -30.20 -38.86 -2.13
N GLY A 1104 -30.57 -37.71 -1.59
CA GLY A 1104 -29.68 -36.86 -0.79
C GLY A 1104 -28.72 -36.03 -1.64
N ASN A 1105 -27.60 -35.62 -1.03
CA ASN A 1105 -26.63 -34.75 -1.65
C ASN A 1105 -25.83 -35.48 -2.73
N VAL A 1106 -25.87 -34.98 -3.96
CA VAL A 1106 -25.21 -35.58 -5.14
C VAL A 1106 -24.16 -34.65 -5.74
N THR A 1107 -23.23 -35.21 -6.51
CA THR A 1107 -22.28 -34.47 -7.33
C THR A 1107 -22.96 -33.94 -8.60
N THR A 1108 -22.44 -32.83 -9.11
CA THR A 1108 -22.83 -32.30 -10.42
C THR A 1108 -22.14 -33.08 -11.56
N PRO A 1109 -22.75 -33.25 -12.76
CA PRO A 1109 -24.12 -32.89 -13.14
C PRO A 1109 -25.16 -33.93 -12.73
N VAL A 1110 -26.44 -33.53 -12.65
CA VAL A 1110 -27.58 -34.37 -12.28
C VAL A 1110 -28.65 -34.30 -13.36
N THR A 1111 -29.25 -35.45 -13.69
CA THR A 1111 -30.41 -35.52 -14.59
C THR A 1111 -31.65 -35.96 -13.82
N ILE A 1112 -32.73 -35.19 -13.92
CA ILE A 1112 -34.04 -35.54 -13.33
C ILE A 1112 -35.15 -35.55 -14.38
N PRO A 1113 -36.23 -36.33 -14.21
CA PRO A 1113 -37.38 -36.27 -15.12
C PRO A 1113 -38.04 -34.88 -15.13
N ALA A 1114 -38.37 -34.37 -16.31
CA ALA A 1114 -39.08 -33.12 -16.52
C ALA A 1114 -40.32 -33.37 -17.38
N GLY A 1115 -41.49 -33.37 -16.73
CA GLY A 1115 -42.78 -33.55 -17.40
C GLY A 1115 -43.15 -32.40 -18.36
N SER A 1116 -44.41 -32.43 -18.81
CA SER A 1116 -44.99 -31.41 -19.69
C SER A 1116 -45.46 -30.14 -18.96
N GLY A 1117 -45.59 -30.18 -17.63
CA GLY A 1117 -46.02 -29.05 -16.80
C GLY A 1117 -44.87 -28.25 -16.16
N PRO A 1118 -45.19 -27.17 -15.41
CA PRO A 1118 -44.22 -26.39 -14.66
C PRO A 1118 -43.50 -27.26 -13.63
N LEU A 1119 -42.16 -27.26 -13.68
CA LEU A 1119 -41.30 -27.92 -12.70
C LEU A 1119 -40.39 -26.86 -12.10
N TYR A 1120 -40.53 -26.62 -10.80
CA TYR A 1120 -39.64 -25.75 -10.05
C TYR A 1120 -38.59 -26.61 -9.40
N VAL A 1121 -37.34 -26.16 -9.48
CA VAL A 1121 -36.17 -26.89 -8.98
C VAL A 1121 -35.41 -25.99 -8.02
N ARG A 1122 -34.92 -26.56 -6.93
CA ARG A 1122 -33.91 -25.90 -6.09
C ARG A 1122 -32.80 -26.88 -5.73
N LEU A 1123 -31.62 -26.33 -5.49
CA LEU A 1123 -30.56 -27.01 -4.77
C LEU A 1123 -30.79 -26.79 -3.28
N ALA A 1124 -30.86 -27.87 -2.50
CA ALA A 1124 -31.05 -27.85 -1.05
C ALA A 1124 -29.89 -28.55 -0.34
N ARG A 1125 -29.67 -28.19 0.93
CA ARG A 1125 -28.67 -28.81 1.82
C ARG A 1125 -29.30 -29.12 3.17
#